data_AF-A0A504YE54-F1
#
_entry.id   AF-A0A504YE54-F1
#
_cell.length_a   1.000
_cell.length_b   1.000
_cell.length_c   1.000
_cell.angle_alpha   90.00
_cell.angle_beta   90.00
_cell.angle_gamma   90.00
#
_symmetry.space_group_name_H-M   'P 1'
#
loop_
_entity.id
_entity.type
_entity.pdbx_description
1 polymer ?
#
loop_
_entity_poly.entity_id
_entity_poly.type
_entity_poly.pdbx_seq_one_letter_code
_entity_poly.pdbx_strand_id
1 'polypeptide(L)'
;MGSNRMPMLPPRWLNCPRMGSMIVDIFIPFKTPLDSKFDNFMEPEHIFHVDDVFQACEPYKLGFVLDLTKSKRFYNRREVLDMNCKHLKIECKGNEETPTQEQVDLFIRVVNQFLDSSSGDEKVGVHCTHGFNRTGFMIIAYLVEELNYGVDIAVKIFADARPPGIYKADYLEDLFTRYGNKEDCAPAPVLPAWCIEDGDGDRLHGSKRPHALDDDFDGGSLKQTSSGSMDKTKLSRYDNSMAEAVSIGSLPSQRYPTPPKGTPKLMDGVSHVITLDQDSPEAHEARELADRLFRMGGCMYENGQPVFPNAQSSEGEDDSSEPATSNENTKRFKHPLRFRGSQPVSITQRNIEALISFDYCVSYKADGCRYLLLVSGPNQVYMIDRANFVYRVEVLHFPSVAWVKCVQQSGNIQSHSPSEFLSVADGHLRNTLLDGEMVLCHDPSKPPPSIHEEVTSGIPRFLIYDIVTLNSKPVGRSPFFERYSIIDKQVIWPRNTAGHLGLVNFGIQSFSVRRKQFRPLKETEELLKQEFIQSLDHVTDGLIFQPCGPDEFYVLGTCYQQLKWKPPHLNTVDFRCKIVYEAKVGEIPGYVGHLYLGGLNTPAAKLAHVGPKDKVLDGKIVECSLIPNLGWKVLRIRTDKTEPNYHKSGKAVIESIMFPVTAQNILMCVYQRGQKLAKSREVAGPSMK
;
A
#
# COMPACT_ATOMS: atom_id res chain seq x y z
N MET A 1 -31.90 -8.42 52.55
CA MET A 1 -32.37 -8.41 51.14
C MET A 1 -31.58 -7.35 50.40
N GLY A 2 -30.74 -7.75 49.43
CA GLY A 2 -30.14 -6.80 48.48
C GLY A 2 -31.05 -6.69 47.24
N SER A 3 -31.21 -5.51 46.66
CA SER A 3 -32.00 -5.37 45.43
C SER A 3 -31.25 -5.98 44.25
N ASN A 4 -31.69 -7.14 43.75
CA ASN A 4 -31.28 -7.66 42.45
C ASN A 4 -31.82 -6.74 41.35
N ARG A 5 -31.09 -5.65 41.08
CA ARG A 5 -31.30 -4.85 39.87
C ARG A 5 -30.94 -5.73 38.69
N MET A 6 -31.91 -6.02 37.82
CA MET A 6 -31.64 -6.76 36.57
C MET A 6 -30.44 -6.13 35.84
N PRO A 7 -29.47 -6.93 35.38
CA PRO A 7 -28.32 -6.42 34.65
C PRO A 7 -28.81 -5.96 33.26
N MET A 8 -29.18 -4.68 33.12
CA MET A 8 -29.81 -4.15 31.90
C MET A 8 -29.04 -4.58 30.65
N LEU A 9 -29.66 -5.34 29.75
CA LEU A 9 -29.04 -5.71 28.48
C LEU A 9 -28.64 -4.46 27.66
N PRO A 10 -27.67 -4.53 26.75
CA PRO A 10 -27.42 -3.44 25.82
C PRO A 10 -28.64 -3.31 24.87
N PRO A 11 -29.22 -2.11 24.67
CA PRO A 11 -30.36 -1.94 23.78
C PRO A 11 -30.07 -2.45 22.36
N ARG A 12 -31.04 -3.13 21.74
CA ARG A 12 -30.92 -3.71 20.37
C ARG A 12 -29.76 -4.69 20.21
N TRP A 13 -29.36 -5.41 21.26
CA TRP A 13 -28.26 -6.38 21.22
C TRP A 13 -28.68 -7.83 20.91
N LEU A 14 -29.89 -8.27 21.30
CA LEU A 14 -30.34 -9.65 21.13
C LEU A 14 -30.29 -10.07 19.65
N ASN A 15 -31.10 -9.40 18.82
CA ASN A 15 -31.22 -9.63 17.38
C ASN A 15 -30.01 -9.10 16.56
N CYS A 16 -29.03 -8.47 17.21
CA CYS A 16 -27.80 -8.04 16.55
C CYS A 16 -26.95 -9.26 16.15
N PRO A 17 -26.48 -9.37 14.88
CA PRO A 17 -25.68 -10.50 14.42
C PRO A 17 -24.40 -10.71 15.24
N ARG A 18 -24.09 -11.96 15.63
CA ARG A 18 -22.94 -12.32 16.49
C ARG A 18 -21.60 -11.84 15.91
N MET A 19 -21.21 -12.38 14.75
CA MET A 19 -19.91 -12.16 14.09
C MET A 19 -20.06 -11.48 12.72
N GLY A 20 -19.01 -10.83 12.22
CA GLY A 20 -18.78 -10.55 10.80
C GLY A 20 -17.70 -11.47 10.22
N SER A 21 -17.47 -11.41 8.92
CA SER A 21 -16.37 -12.14 8.28
C SER A 21 -15.02 -11.43 8.45
N MET A 22 -13.95 -12.15 8.11
CA MET A 22 -12.59 -11.64 8.12
C MET A 22 -12.38 -10.46 7.17
N ILE A 23 -11.61 -9.46 7.62
CA ILE A 23 -11.24 -8.25 6.89
C ILE A 23 -9.72 -8.24 6.69
N VAL A 24 -9.28 -8.23 5.42
CA VAL A 24 -7.89 -8.16 4.93
C VAL A 24 -6.88 -9.15 5.57
N ASP A 25 -7.36 -10.30 6.04
CA ASP A 25 -6.57 -11.30 6.82
C ASP A 25 -5.99 -10.77 8.15
N ILE A 26 -6.58 -9.70 8.70
CA ILE A 26 -6.17 -9.09 9.98
C ILE A 26 -7.32 -9.08 10.98
N PHE A 27 -8.47 -8.50 10.62
CA PHE A 27 -9.53 -8.19 11.59
C PHE A 27 -10.74 -9.11 11.50
N ILE A 28 -11.37 -9.36 12.65
CA ILE A 28 -12.69 -10.01 12.76
C ILE A 28 -13.60 -9.10 13.61
N PRO A 29 -14.64 -8.46 13.04
CA PRO A 29 -15.55 -7.59 13.78
C PRO A 29 -16.72 -8.38 14.41
N PHE A 30 -17.07 -8.10 15.66
CA PHE A 30 -18.17 -8.81 16.36
C PHE A 30 -18.92 -7.92 17.37
N LYS A 31 -20.11 -8.34 17.82
CA LYS A 31 -20.82 -7.66 18.94
C LYS A 31 -20.16 -7.99 20.28
N THR A 32 -20.35 -7.19 21.33
CA THR A 32 -19.81 -7.58 22.65
C THR A 32 -20.42 -8.92 23.08
N PRO A 33 -19.63 -9.90 23.55
CA PRO A 33 -20.19 -11.03 24.27
C PRO A 33 -20.71 -10.57 25.65
N LEU A 34 -21.47 -11.44 26.29
CA LEU A 34 -22.01 -11.28 27.64
C LEU A 34 -21.61 -12.50 28.49
N ASP A 35 -21.25 -12.28 29.76
CA ASP A 35 -20.99 -13.36 30.72
C ASP A 35 -22.31 -13.95 31.29
N SER A 36 -22.19 -15.06 32.03
CA SER A 36 -23.33 -15.88 32.45
C SER A 36 -24.31 -15.23 33.44
N LYS A 37 -24.04 -14.00 33.90
CA LYS A 37 -25.02 -13.24 34.71
C LYS A 37 -26.16 -12.66 33.87
N PHE A 38 -26.08 -12.74 32.54
CA PHE A 38 -27.14 -12.31 31.62
C PHE A 38 -28.07 -13.44 31.15
N ASP A 39 -27.70 -14.71 31.33
CA ASP A 39 -28.38 -15.86 30.70
C ASP A 39 -29.83 -16.02 31.14
N ASN A 40 -30.10 -15.82 32.44
CA ASN A 40 -31.45 -15.89 33.02
C ASN A 40 -32.39 -14.75 32.55
N PHE A 41 -31.95 -13.92 31.58
CA PHE A 41 -32.69 -12.80 31.01
C PHE A 41 -32.73 -12.86 29.47
N MET A 42 -32.34 -13.99 28.85
CA MET A 42 -32.27 -14.18 27.40
C MET A 42 -32.68 -15.61 27.02
N GLU A 43 -33.32 -15.79 25.87
CA GLU A 43 -33.53 -17.13 25.31
C GLU A 43 -32.18 -17.78 24.92
N PRO A 44 -32.03 -19.12 24.97
CA PRO A 44 -30.77 -19.80 24.66
C PRO A 44 -30.16 -19.44 23.30
N GLU A 45 -31.01 -19.16 22.30
CA GLU A 45 -30.60 -18.76 20.94
C GLU A 45 -29.86 -17.41 20.90
N HIS A 46 -30.04 -16.56 21.92
CA HIS A 46 -29.40 -15.24 22.04
C HIS A 46 -28.15 -15.22 22.92
N ILE A 47 -27.90 -16.28 23.71
CA ILE A 47 -26.70 -16.41 24.55
C ILE A 47 -25.45 -16.39 23.66
N PHE A 48 -24.50 -15.51 23.97
CA PHE A 48 -23.28 -15.30 23.20
C PHE A 48 -22.15 -14.88 24.15
N HIS A 49 -21.38 -15.87 24.60
CA HIS A 49 -20.26 -15.75 25.52
C HIS A 49 -18.94 -15.45 24.79
N VAL A 50 -17.85 -15.32 25.56
CA VAL A 50 -16.50 -15.27 25.00
C VAL A 50 -16.16 -16.57 24.26
N ASP A 51 -16.56 -17.73 24.79
CA ASP A 51 -16.34 -19.04 24.18
C ASP A 51 -16.96 -19.14 22.77
N ASP A 52 -18.16 -18.60 22.56
CA ASP A 52 -18.80 -18.51 21.23
C ASP A 52 -17.94 -17.70 20.23
N VAL A 53 -17.22 -16.67 20.70
CA VAL A 53 -16.33 -15.87 19.85
C VAL A 53 -15.13 -16.72 19.40
N PHE A 54 -14.53 -17.48 20.32
CA PHE A 54 -13.41 -18.37 19.98
C PHE A 54 -13.84 -19.54 19.10
N GLN A 55 -15.00 -20.14 19.36
CA GLN A 55 -15.55 -21.21 18.52
C GLN A 55 -15.92 -20.69 17.12
N ALA A 56 -16.57 -19.54 17.00
CA ALA A 56 -16.89 -18.95 15.69
C ALA A 56 -15.63 -18.46 14.95
N CYS A 57 -14.54 -18.19 15.67
CA CYS A 57 -13.23 -17.90 15.10
C CYS A 57 -12.41 -19.14 14.77
N GLU A 58 -12.71 -20.36 15.26
CA GLU A 58 -11.82 -21.55 15.26
C GLU A 58 -10.99 -21.80 13.97
N PRO A 59 -11.51 -21.60 12.73
CA PRO A 59 -10.70 -21.67 11.50
C PRO A 59 -9.53 -20.66 11.41
N TYR A 60 -9.45 -19.70 12.33
CA TYR A 60 -8.51 -18.59 12.41
C TYR A 60 -8.06 -18.41 13.87
N LYS A 61 -6.75 -18.42 14.14
CA LYS A 61 -6.28 -18.29 15.53
C LYS A 61 -6.56 -16.87 16.05
N LEU A 62 -7.46 -16.69 17.02
CA LEU A 62 -7.73 -15.38 17.62
C LEU A 62 -6.67 -15.08 18.69
N GLY A 63 -5.82 -14.06 18.49
CA GLY A 63 -4.68 -13.77 19.38
C GLY A 63 -4.73 -12.41 20.08
N PHE A 64 -5.60 -11.50 19.66
CA PHE A 64 -5.83 -10.22 20.32
C PHE A 64 -7.29 -9.79 20.21
N VAL A 65 -7.89 -9.32 21.31
CA VAL A 65 -9.22 -8.70 21.35
C VAL A 65 -9.11 -7.23 21.78
N LEU A 66 -9.67 -6.35 20.95
CA LEU A 66 -9.82 -4.92 21.19
C LEU A 66 -11.27 -4.56 21.52
N ASP A 67 -11.48 -4.17 22.79
CA ASP A 67 -12.77 -3.79 23.37
C ASP A 67 -12.94 -2.26 23.31
N LEU A 68 -13.77 -1.79 22.37
CA LEU A 68 -14.08 -0.37 22.14
C LEU A 68 -15.28 0.13 22.95
N THR A 69 -15.68 -0.58 24.02
CA THR A 69 -16.79 -0.15 24.89
C THR A 69 -16.27 0.65 26.09
N LYS A 70 -17.02 1.66 26.54
CA LYS A 70 -16.76 2.33 27.84
C LYS A 70 -17.13 1.46 29.05
N SER A 71 -18.03 0.49 28.89
CA SER A 71 -18.57 -0.28 30.02
C SER A 71 -17.69 -1.47 30.38
N LYS A 72 -17.59 -1.77 31.68
CA LYS A 72 -16.83 -2.92 32.24
C LYS A 72 -17.77 -4.00 32.80
N ARG A 73 -19.00 -4.06 32.27
CA ARG A 73 -20.12 -4.85 32.82
C ARG A 73 -20.59 -6.01 31.94
N PHE A 74 -20.03 -6.18 30.75
CA PHE A 74 -20.54 -7.12 29.74
C PHE A 74 -19.98 -8.53 29.94
N TYR A 75 -18.66 -8.68 29.90
CA TYR A 75 -17.94 -9.92 30.23
C TYR A 75 -16.67 -9.60 31.04
N ASN A 76 -16.03 -10.60 31.64
CA ASN A 76 -14.77 -10.45 32.33
C ASN A 76 -13.60 -10.70 31.35
N ARG A 77 -12.66 -9.75 31.23
CA ARG A 77 -11.50 -9.90 30.34
C ARG A 77 -10.64 -11.14 30.63
N ARG A 78 -10.75 -11.75 31.82
CA ARG A 78 -10.08 -13.02 32.13
C ARG A 78 -10.50 -14.13 31.18
N GLU A 79 -11.79 -14.22 30.82
CA GLU A 79 -12.32 -15.21 29.85
C GLU A 79 -11.55 -15.19 28.51
N VAL A 80 -11.05 -14.02 28.09
CA VAL A 80 -10.22 -13.87 26.88
C VAL A 80 -8.75 -14.24 27.13
N LEU A 81 -8.20 -13.86 28.28
CA LEU A 81 -6.82 -14.16 28.67
C LEU A 81 -6.60 -15.67 28.92
N ASP A 82 -7.59 -16.33 29.51
CA ASP A 82 -7.59 -17.77 29.82
C ASP A 82 -7.62 -18.62 28.53
N MET A 83 -8.15 -18.06 27.43
CA MET A 83 -8.05 -18.60 26.06
C MET A 83 -6.71 -18.29 25.35
N ASN A 84 -5.68 -17.86 26.10
CA ASN A 84 -4.36 -17.46 25.58
C ASN A 84 -4.40 -16.35 24.50
N CYS A 85 -5.33 -15.41 24.65
CA CYS A 85 -5.51 -14.28 23.74
C CYS A 85 -5.27 -12.96 24.50
N LYS A 86 -4.53 -12.03 23.89
CA LYS A 86 -4.29 -10.70 24.48
C LYS A 86 -5.62 -9.92 24.56
N HIS A 87 -5.79 -9.06 25.56
CA HIS A 87 -6.98 -8.20 25.72
C HIS A 87 -6.58 -6.75 26.01
N LEU A 88 -7.12 -5.80 25.25
CA LEU A 88 -6.98 -4.37 25.53
C LEU A 88 -8.31 -3.64 25.33
N LYS A 89 -8.57 -2.64 26.19
CA LYS A 89 -9.78 -1.82 26.17
C LYS A 89 -9.43 -0.38 25.78
N ILE A 90 -10.06 0.14 24.74
CA ILE A 90 -9.95 1.55 24.33
C ILE A 90 -11.32 2.19 24.63
N GLU A 91 -11.39 3.01 25.67
CA GLU A 91 -12.66 3.53 26.19
C GLU A 91 -13.24 4.67 25.33
N CYS A 92 -13.70 4.34 24.12
CA CYS A 92 -14.52 5.24 23.31
C CYS A 92 -15.79 5.63 24.10
N LYS A 93 -16.10 6.93 24.13
CA LYS A 93 -17.20 7.50 24.91
C LYS A 93 -18.58 6.90 24.54
N GLY A 94 -19.56 7.15 25.41
CA GLY A 94 -20.98 7.03 25.07
C GLY A 94 -21.50 8.34 24.46
N ASN A 95 -22.81 8.41 24.21
CA ASN A 95 -23.50 9.58 23.63
C ASN A 95 -23.05 9.90 22.19
N GLU A 96 -22.82 8.86 21.40
CA GLU A 96 -22.72 8.91 19.94
C GLU A 96 -21.51 9.66 19.34
N GLU A 97 -20.65 10.27 20.15
CA GLU A 97 -19.35 10.80 19.71
C GLU A 97 -18.53 9.74 18.93
N THR A 98 -17.82 10.16 17.88
CA THR A 98 -16.88 9.34 17.11
C THR A 98 -15.54 9.14 17.86
N PRO A 99 -14.72 8.15 17.50
CA PRO A 99 -13.39 7.98 18.11
C PRO A 99 -12.48 9.19 17.88
N THR A 100 -11.83 9.70 18.93
CA THR A 100 -10.85 10.81 18.78
C THR A 100 -9.59 10.31 18.05
N GLN A 101 -8.81 11.23 17.45
CA GLN A 101 -7.60 10.83 16.73
C GLN A 101 -6.62 10.08 17.66
N GLU A 102 -6.43 10.55 18.90
CA GLU A 102 -5.64 9.84 19.93
C GLU A 102 -6.07 8.37 20.14
N GLN A 103 -7.37 8.06 20.01
CA GLN A 103 -7.89 6.70 20.13
C GLN A 103 -7.67 5.88 18.85
N VAL A 104 -7.66 6.52 17.68
CA VAL A 104 -7.28 5.92 16.39
C VAL A 104 -5.78 5.62 16.38
N ASP A 105 -4.93 6.59 16.73
CA ASP A 105 -3.48 6.45 16.81
C ASP A 105 -3.08 5.33 17.79
N LEU A 106 -3.79 5.24 18.93
CA LEU A 106 -3.61 4.16 19.89
C LEU A 106 -4.04 2.81 19.32
N PHE A 107 -5.21 2.73 18.67
CA PHE A 107 -5.70 1.50 18.02
C PHE A 107 -4.72 1.00 16.95
N ILE A 108 -4.24 1.89 16.08
CA ILE A 108 -3.25 1.58 15.04
C ILE A 108 -1.96 1.06 15.67
N ARG A 109 -1.41 1.77 16.65
CA ARG A 109 -0.15 1.42 17.33
C ARG A 109 -0.21 0.04 17.99
N VAL A 110 -1.28 -0.28 18.72
CA VAL A 110 -1.40 -1.58 19.41
C VAL A 110 -1.74 -2.73 18.45
N VAL A 111 -2.43 -2.46 17.34
CA VAL A 111 -2.61 -3.46 16.27
C VAL A 111 -1.27 -3.76 15.59
N ASN A 112 -0.49 -2.74 15.21
CA ASN A 112 0.83 -2.93 14.62
C ASN A 112 1.78 -3.65 15.57
N GLN A 113 1.89 -3.21 16.83
CA GLN A 113 2.69 -3.87 17.86
C GLN A 113 2.27 -5.34 18.08
N PHE A 114 0.96 -5.62 17.99
CA PHE A 114 0.49 -7.00 18.02
C PHE A 114 0.92 -7.79 16.79
N LEU A 115 0.69 -7.28 15.57
CA LEU A 115 1.00 -7.99 14.33
C LEU A 115 2.51 -8.25 14.20
N ASP A 116 3.36 -7.27 14.50
CA ASP A 116 4.83 -7.40 14.52
C ASP A 116 5.35 -8.38 15.59
N SER A 117 4.60 -8.62 16.67
CA SER A 117 4.92 -9.60 17.73
C SER A 117 4.17 -10.93 17.61
N SER A 118 3.29 -11.08 16.63
CA SER A 118 2.48 -12.27 16.41
C SER A 118 3.15 -13.28 15.46
N SER A 119 2.64 -14.50 15.43
CA SER A 119 3.02 -15.52 14.45
C SER A 119 2.37 -15.34 13.06
N GLY A 120 1.58 -14.28 12.84
CA GLY A 120 0.90 -13.98 11.57
C GLY A 120 -0.35 -14.83 11.26
N ASP A 121 -0.45 -16.03 11.83
CA ASP A 121 -1.71 -16.78 11.91
C ASP A 121 -2.75 -16.12 12.83
N GLU A 122 -2.28 -15.24 13.71
CA GLU A 122 -3.07 -14.71 14.82
C GLU A 122 -3.81 -13.43 14.44
N LYS A 123 -5.13 -13.46 14.57
CA LYS A 123 -6.04 -12.42 14.09
C LYS A 123 -6.52 -11.52 15.22
N VAL A 124 -6.94 -10.31 14.85
CA VAL A 124 -7.39 -9.26 15.76
C VAL A 124 -8.91 -9.20 15.78
N GLY A 125 -9.50 -9.68 16.88
CA GLY A 125 -10.90 -9.46 17.17
C GLY A 125 -11.15 -8.01 17.57
N VAL A 126 -12.13 -7.34 16.98
CA VAL A 126 -12.51 -5.96 17.36
C VAL A 126 -14.00 -5.88 17.63
N HIS A 127 -14.39 -5.44 18.82
CA HIS A 127 -15.79 -5.26 19.16
C HIS A 127 -16.07 -3.91 19.79
N CYS A 128 -17.31 -3.45 19.64
CA CYS A 128 -17.91 -2.44 20.51
C CYS A 128 -19.17 -3.05 21.12
N THR A 129 -20.23 -2.28 21.36
CA THR A 129 -21.50 -2.85 21.85
C THR A 129 -22.14 -3.76 20.79
N HIS A 130 -22.30 -3.25 19.56
CA HIS A 130 -22.95 -3.97 18.45
C HIS A 130 -21.98 -4.49 17.38
N GLY A 131 -20.71 -4.07 17.39
CA GLY A 131 -19.73 -4.49 16.37
C GLY A 131 -19.85 -3.77 15.03
N PHE A 132 -20.47 -2.59 14.99
CA PHE A 132 -20.68 -1.80 13.77
C PHE A 132 -19.96 -0.44 13.85
N ASN A 133 -20.62 0.63 14.28
CA ASN A 133 -20.13 2.01 14.04
C ASN A 133 -18.70 2.30 14.55
N ARG A 134 -18.40 2.11 15.85
CA ARG A 134 -17.04 2.30 16.41
C ARG A 134 -16.03 1.26 15.91
N THR A 135 -16.47 0.01 15.75
CA THR A 135 -15.64 -1.11 15.26
C THR A 135 -15.18 -0.85 13.83
N GLY A 136 -16.12 -0.48 12.96
CA GLY A 136 -15.87 -0.06 11.59
C GLY A 136 -14.98 1.16 11.54
N PHE A 137 -15.25 2.20 12.34
CA PHE A 137 -14.42 3.42 12.33
C PHE A 137 -12.94 3.11 12.59
N MET A 138 -12.63 2.31 13.62
CA MET A 138 -11.25 1.93 13.94
C MET A 138 -10.61 1.06 12.85
N ILE A 139 -11.34 0.05 12.35
CA ILE A 139 -10.83 -0.81 11.27
C ILE A 139 -10.61 0.01 9.99
N ILE A 140 -11.55 0.89 9.62
CA ILE A 140 -11.48 1.73 8.43
C ILE A 140 -10.32 2.73 8.51
N ALA A 141 -10.14 3.38 9.66
CA ALA A 141 -8.99 4.25 9.90
C ALA A 141 -7.67 3.49 9.72
N TYR A 142 -7.55 2.28 10.27
CA TYR A 142 -6.39 1.42 10.05
C TYR A 142 -6.20 1.02 8.56
N LEU A 143 -7.28 0.62 7.87
CA LEU A 143 -7.21 0.31 6.43
C LEU A 143 -6.73 1.52 5.61
N VAL A 144 -7.09 2.75 6.00
CA VAL A 144 -6.68 3.98 5.33
C VAL A 144 -5.25 4.39 5.67
N GLU A 145 -4.94 4.55 6.96
CA GLU A 145 -3.67 5.10 7.42
C GLU A 145 -2.51 4.12 7.19
N GLU A 146 -2.65 2.88 7.65
CA GLU A 146 -1.60 1.87 7.53
C GLU A 146 -1.58 1.22 6.15
N LEU A 147 -2.70 0.64 5.73
CA LEU A 147 -2.75 -0.17 4.51
C LEU A 147 -2.97 0.65 3.23
N ASN A 148 -3.18 1.97 3.34
CA ASN A 148 -3.32 2.90 2.21
C ASN A 148 -4.47 2.51 1.24
N TYR A 149 -5.56 1.92 1.77
CA TYR A 149 -6.85 1.99 1.09
C TYR A 149 -7.36 3.45 1.14
N GLY A 150 -8.29 3.82 0.27
CA GLY A 150 -9.07 5.05 0.46
C GLY A 150 -10.36 4.73 1.22
N VAL A 151 -10.97 5.78 1.78
CA VAL A 151 -12.09 5.65 2.72
C VAL A 151 -13.33 5.00 2.11
N ASP A 152 -13.60 5.19 0.81
CA ASP A 152 -14.70 4.55 0.09
C ASP A 152 -14.61 3.01 0.07
N ILE A 153 -13.44 2.47 -0.25
CA ILE A 153 -13.17 1.03 -0.29
C ILE A 153 -13.00 0.48 1.12
N ALA A 154 -12.39 1.21 2.04
CA ALA A 154 -12.31 0.77 3.43
C ALA A 154 -13.71 0.64 4.07
N VAL A 155 -14.58 1.64 3.87
CA VAL A 155 -16.00 1.59 4.25
C VAL A 155 -16.71 0.41 3.57
N LYS A 156 -16.50 0.20 2.26
CA LYS A 156 -17.10 -0.93 1.54
C LYS A 156 -16.60 -2.30 2.04
N ILE A 157 -15.31 -2.48 2.29
CA ILE A 157 -14.74 -3.72 2.83
C ILE A 157 -15.35 -4.04 4.20
N PHE A 158 -15.51 -3.03 5.06
CA PHE A 158 -16.19 -3.22 6.33
C PHE A 158 -17.68 -3.53 6.15
N ALA A 159 -18.37 -2.89 5.21
CA ALA A 159 -19.79 -3.13 4.93
C ALA A 159 -20.06 -4.53 4.33
N ASP A 160 -19.21 -4.99 3.41
CA ASP A 160 -19.32 -6.32 2.80
C ASP A 160 -19.04 -7.43 3.83
N ALA A 161 -18.08 -7.21 4.75
CA ALA A 161 -17.72 -8.18 5.79
C ALA A 161 -18.62 -8.15 7.03
N ARG A 162 -19.28 -7.01 7.30
CA ARG A 162 -20.15 -6.80 8.47
C ARG A 162 -21.42 -6.03 8.05
N PRO A 163 -22.33 -6.61 7.23
CA PRO A 163 -23.45 -5.88 6.64
C PRO A 163 -24.41 -5.28 7.67
N PRO A 164 -24.84 -4.01 7.52
CA PRO A 164 -24.66 -3.13 6.35
C PRO A 164 -23.40 -2.23 6.41
N GLY A 165 -22.50 -2.47 7.36
CA GLY A 165 -21.38 -1.58 7.68
C GLY A 165 -21.75 -0.55 8.75
N ILE A 166 -21.13 0.64 8.67
CA ILE A 166 -21.47 1.76 9.55
C ILE A 166 -22.83 2.31 9.13
N TYR A 167 -23.81 2.26 10.03
CA TYR A 167 -25.19 2.74 9.82
C TYR A 167 -25.47 4.09 10.50
N LYS A 168 -24.42 4.79 10.95
CA LYS A 168 -24.48 6.13 11.54
C LYS A 168 -23.82 7.15 10.61
N ALA A 169 -24.59 8.15 10.17
CA ALA A 169 -24.13 9.18 9.24
C ALA A 169 -22.98 10.01 9.84
N ASP A 170 -23.09 10.35 11.13
CA ASP A 170 -22.07 11.02 11.93
C ASP A 170 -20.69 10.32 11.88
N TYR A 171 -20.67 9.00 11.87
CA TYR A 171 -19.43 8.21 11.78
C TYR A 171 -18.86 8.17 10.35
N LEU A 172 -19.72 8.14 9.33
CA LEU A 172 -19.30 8.19 7.93
C LEU A 172 -18.78 9.59 7.56
N GLU A 173 -19.49 10.65 7.96
CA GLU A 173 -19.11 12.03 7.69
C GLU A 173 -17.74 12.38 8.28
N ASP A 174 -17.44 11.95 9.50
CA ASP A 174 -16.13 12.17 10.14
C ASP A 174 -15.02 11.38 9.41
N LEU A 175 -15.25 10.11 9.08
CA LEU A 175 -14.32 9.32 8.26
C LEU A 175 -14.02 10.00 6.91
N PHE A 176 -15.05 10.45 6.18
CA PHE A 176 -14.86 11.16 4.90
C PHE A 176 -14.27 12.57 5.08
N THR A 177 -14.43 13.21 6.25
CA THR A 177 -13.80 14.49 6.58
C THR A 177 -12.31 14.35 6.90
N ARG A 178 -11.88 13.28 7.58
CA ARG A 178 -10.46 13.01 7.87
C ARG A 178 -9.70 12.44 6.67
N TYR A 179 -10.36 11.58 5.89
CA TYR A 179 -9.67 10.67 4.97
C TYR A 179 -10.03 10.82 3.48
N GLY A 180 -11.00 11.67 3.15
CA GLY A 180 -11.50 11.87 1.79
C GLY A 180 -11.99 13.30 1.54
N ASN A 181 -13.14 13.43 0.88
CA ASN A 181 -13.94 14.66 0.85
C ASN A 181 -15.31 14.34 1.44
N LYS A 182 -15.84 15.21 2.30
CA LYS A 182 -17.18 15.08 2.88
C LYS A 182 -18.28 14.99 1.81
N GLU A 183 -18.10 15.61 0.65
CA GLU A 183 -19.05 15.55 -0.48
C GLU A 183 -19.11 14.16 -1.16
N ASP A 184 -18.09 13.31 -1.00
CA ASP A 184 -18.11 11.92 -1.49
C ASP A 184 -18.81 10.96 -0.50
N CYS A 185 -19.21 11.43 0.68
CA CYS A 185 -19.81 10.60 1.71
C CYS A 185 -21.18 10.08 1.27
N ALA A 186 -21.29 8.76 1.05
CA ALA A 186 -22.57 8.12 0.82
C ALA A 186 -23.51 8.31 2.03
N PRO A 187 -24.84 8.44 1.82
CA PRO A 187 -25.80 8.45 2.92
C PRO A 187 -25.70 7.14 3.70
N ALA A 188 -25.93 7.20 5.01
CA ALA A 188 -25.91 6.01 5.86
C ALA A 188 -26.90 4.94 5.34
N PRO A 189 -26.51 3.66 5.33
CA PRO A 189 -27.39 2.58 4.89
C PRO A 189 -28.64 2.50 5.78
N VAL A 190 -29.74 2.03 5.20
CA VAL A 190 -31.01 1.81 5.90
C VAL A 190 -30.76 0.96 7.15
N LEU A 191 -31.32 1.42 8.28
CA LEU A 191 -31.22 0.70 9.56
C LEU A 191 -31.72 -0.74 9.38
N PRO A 192 -30.93 -1.77 9.73
CA PRO A 192 -31.38 -3.15 9.69
C PRO A 192 -32.63 -3.37 10.53
N ALA A 193 -33.42 -4.40 10.22
CA ALA A 193 -34.62 -4.74 11.00
C ALA A 193 -34.32 -4.90 12.51
N TRP A 194 -33.17 -5.47 12.88
CA TRP A 194 -32.74 -5.59 14.28
C TRP A 194 -32.34 -4.27 14.97
N CYS A 195 -32.17 -3.18 14.21
CA CYS A 195 -31.97 -1.83 14.74
C CYS A 195 -33.29 -1.08 14.97
N ILE A 196 -34.42 -1.59 14.47
CA ILE A 196 -35.76 -1.05 14.64
C ILE A 196 -36.42 -1.83 15.78
N GLU A 197 -37.10 -1.13 16.68
CA GLU A 197 -37.89 -1.76 17.75
C GLU A 197 -39.36 -1.80 17.32
N ASP A 198 -40.05 -2.92 17.60
CA ASP A 198 -41.48 -3.11 17.30
C ASP A 198 -42.33 -2.16 18.16
N GLY A 199 -42.45 -0.91 17.74
CA GLY A 199 -43.15 0.15 18.47
C GLY A 199 -43.00 1.57 17.92
N ASP A 200 -41.97 1.87 17.11
CA ASP A 200 -41.69 3.24 16.63
C ASP A 200 -42.57 3.69 15.44
N GLY A 201 -43.79 3.13 15.35
CA GLY A 201 -44.72 3.31 14.23
C GLY A 201 -45.62 4.55 14.31
N ASP A 202 -45.71 5.21 15.47
CA ASP A 202 -46.54 6.41 15.65
C ASP A 202 -45.95 7.41 16.66
N ARG A 203 -45.16 8.38 16.16
CA ARG A 203 -44.76 9.58 16.93
C ARG A 203 -44.27 10.78 16.14
N LEU A 204 -44.78 10.99 14.92
CA LEU A 204 -44.59 12.25 14.19
C LEU A 204 -45.55 13.36 14.67
N HIS A 205 -45.55 13.71 15.96
CA HIS A 205 -45.84 15.07 16.46
C HIS A 205 -45.65 15.21 18.00
N GLY A 206 -45.01 16.31 18.41
CA GLY A 206 -45.40 17.17 19.54
C GLY A 206 -45.68 16.60 20.95
N SER A 207 -44.80 17.00 21.89
CA SER A 207 -45.08 17.29 23.31
C SER A 207 -44.84 16.25 24.42
N LYS A 208 -44.23 16.80 25.48
CA LYS A 208 -44.11 16.45 26.93
C LYS A 208 -44.82 15.19 27.48
N ARG A 209 -44.05 14.51 28.36
CA ARG A 209 -44.42 13.55 29.44
C ARG A 209 -45.67 13.98 30.26
N PRO A 210 -46.36 13.11 31.07
CA PRO A 210 -45.80 11.89 31.72
C PRO A 210 -46.72 10.67 32.02
N HIS A 211 -46.08 9.62 32.58
CA HIS A 211 -46.64 8.52 33.39
C HIS A 211 -47.65 7.55 32.74
N ALA A 212 -47.91 6.46 33.48
CA ALA A 212 -48.58 5.24 33.05
C ALA A 212 -49.85 4.97 33.87
N LEU A 213 -50.68 4.05 33.40
CA LEU A 213 -51.56 3.17 34.19
C LEU A 213 -51.84 1.89 33.37
N ASP A 214 -52.38 0.88 34.04
CA ASP A 214 -52.47 -0.52 33.59
C ASP A 214 -53.79 -0.87 32.87
N ASP A 215 -53.85 -2.04 32.20
CA ASP A 215 -54.91 -3.08 32.36
C ASP A 215 -54.97 -4.11 31.19
N ASP A 216 -54.53 -5.34 31.49
CA ASP A 216 -55.21 -6.65 31.36
C ASP A 216 -55.90 -7.23 30.07
N PHE A 217 -55.94 -8.58 30.05
CA PHE A 217 -56.76 -9.53 29.25
C PHE A 217 -56.51 -9.67 27.72
N ASP A 218 -56.72 -10.84 27.06
CA ASP A 218 -56.61 -12.29 27.40
C ASP A 218 -56.73 -13.12 26.09
N GLY A 219 -56.27 -14.38 26.11
CA GLY A 219 -56.96 -15.49 25.43
C GLY A 219 -56.47 -16.00 24.06
N GLY A 220 -56.50 -17.33 23.89
CA GLY A 220 -57.05 -17.89 22.65
C GLY A 220 -56.19 -18.80 21.73
N SER A 221 -55.32 -19.64 22.27
CA SER A 221 -54.59 -20.70 21.53
C SER A 221 -55.46 -21.60 20.61
N LEU A 222 -54.94 -21.96 19.41
CA LEU A 222 -55.17 -23.19 18.60
C LEU A 222 -54.15 -23.15 17.41
N LYS A 223 -53.26 -24.12 17.11
CA LYS A 223 -53.43 -25.54 16.70
C LYS A 223 -54.40 -25.73 15.51
N GLN A 224 -54.17 -26.52 14.46
CA GLN A 224 -53.09 -27.42 13.97
C GLN A 224 -53.46 -27.77 12.48
N THR A 225 -52.79 -28.53 11.58
CA THR A 225 -51.67 -29.51 11.57
C THR A 225 -51.14 -29.67 10.12
N SER A 226 -49.97 -30.33 9.91
CA SER A 226 -49.60 -31.18 8.71
C SER A 226 -49.46 -30.50 7.32
N SER A 227 -48.80 -31.04 6.28
CA SER A 227 -47.76 -32.09 6.02
C SER A 227 -47.40 -32.03 4.51
N GLY A 228 -46.29 -32.51 3.93
CA GLY A 228 -45.11 -33.28 4.36
C GLY A 228 -43.93 -32.98 3.38
N SER A 229 -42.67 -33.42 3.55
CA SER A 229 -42.11 -34.77 3.78
C SER A 229 -41.88 -35.59 2.49
N MET A 230 -40.62 -35.62 2.00
CA MET A 230 -39.71 -36.79 1.84
C MET A 230 -38.38 -36.30 1.20
N ASP A 231 -37.15 -36.51 1.70
CA ASP A 231 -36.38 -37.65 2.25
C ASP A 231 -35.63 -38.55 1.22
N LYS A 232 -34.28 -38.51 1.24
CA LYS A 232 -33.28 -39.60 1.60
C LYS A 232 -33.04 -40.67 0.50
N THR A 233 -31.91 -41.38 0.36
CA THR A 233 -30.60 -41.57 1.07
C THR A 233 -29.54 -41.91 -0.02
N LYS A 234 -28.19 -41.81 0.06
CA LYS A 234 -27.10 -41.96 1.07
C LYS A 234 -26.72 -43.42 1.44
N LEU A 235 -25.42 -43.66 1.71
CA LEU A 235 -24.68 -44.92 2.06
C LEU A 235 -24.22 -45.84 0.89
N SER A 236 -23.18 -46.70 1.00
CA SER A 236 -21.85 -46.61 1.69
C SER A 236 -20.95 -47.87 1.47
N ARG A 237 -19.62 -47.69 1.38
CA ARG A 237 -18.48 -48.61 1.74
C ARG A 237 -18.48 -50.10 1.32
N TYR A 238 -17.33 -50.58 0.79
CA TYR A 238 -16.34 -51.39 1.54
C TYR A 238 -14.99 -51.54 0.79
N ASP A 239 -13.99 -52.16 1.44
CA ASP A 239 -12.56 -52.27 1.06
C ASP A 239 -12.29 -53.29 -0.10
N ASN A 240 -11.06 -53.66 -0.55
CA ASN A 240 -9.70 -53.53 0.00
C ASN A 240 -8.61 -53.76 -1.09
N SER A 241 -7.37 -53.26 -0.90
CA SER A 241 -6.08 -53.94 -1.18
C SER A 241 -4.88 -52.96 -1.13
N MET A 242 -3.68 -53.50 -0.93
CA MET A 242 -2.48 -52.76 -0.49
C MET A 242 -1.23 -53.25 -1.26
N ALA A 243 -0.34 -52.31 -1.61
CA ALA A 243 1.01 -52.58 -2.09
C ALA A 243 1.96 -51.48 -1.61
N GLU A 244 3.14 -51.84 -1.13
CA GLU A 244 4.06 -50.93 -0.41
C GLU A 244 5.07 -50.27 -1.36
N ALA A 245 5.42 -49.01 -1.07
CA ALA A 245 6.58 -48.33 -1.62
C ALA A 245 7.30 -47.57 -0.49
N VAL A 246 8.63 -47.65 -0.45
CA VAL A 246 9.43 -47.28 0.73
C VAL A 246 9.52 -45.75 0.89
N SER A 247 9.35 -45.29 2.13
CA SER A 247 9.50 -43.88 2.50
C SER A 247 10.96 -43.41 2.41
N ILE A 248 11.19 -42.36 1.62
CA ILE A 248 12.37 -41.49 1.76
C ILE A 248 11.86 -40.19 2.37
N GLY A 249 12.45 -39.78 3.50
CA GLY A 249 11.92 -38.71 4.33
C GLY A 249 11.81 -37.36 3.59
N SER A 250 10.59 -36.86 3.44
CA SER A 250 10.35 -35.50 2.97
C SER A 250 10.86 -34.48 4.00
N LEU A 251 11.86 -33.70 3.60
CA LEU A 251 12.29 -32.51 4.34
C LEU A 251 11.09 -31.58 4.60
N PRO A 252 11.05 -30.83 5.73
CA PRO A 252 9.96 -29.91 6.00
C PRO A 252 9.83 -28.88 4.88
N SER A 253 8.69 -28.87 4.19
CA SER A 253 8.39 -27.90 3.13
C SER A 253 8.28 -26.50 3.75
N GLN A 254 9.35 -25.71 3.64
CA GLN A 254 9.45 -24.36 4.18
C GLN A 254 8.38 -23.48 3.52
N ARG A 255 7.31 -23.15 4.26
CA ARG A 255 6.19 -22.35 3.73
C ARG A 255 6.54 -20.87 3.76
N TYR A 256 7.01 -20.37 2.63
CA TYR A 256 7.17 -18.94 2.37
C TYR A 256 5.78 -18.23 2.26
N PRO A 257 5.74 -16.89 2.34
CA PRO A 257 4.56 -16.10 2.01
C PRO A 257 3.94 -16.42 0.66
N THR A 258 2.67 -16.06 0.47
CA THR A 258 2.10 -16.01 -0.87
C THR A 258 2.74 -14.88 -1.69
N PRO A 259 3.15 -15.13 -2.95
CA PRO A 259 3.77 -14.14 -3.80
C PRO A 259 2.78 -13.06 -4.26
N PRO A 260 3.28 -11.96 -4.88
CA PRO A 260 2.42 -10.95 -5.46
C PRO A 260 1.48 -11.54 -6.53
N LYS A 261 0.20 -11.14 -6.50
CA LYS A 261 -0.80 -11.59 -7.47
C LYS A 261 -0.61 -10.89 -8.81
N GLY A 262 -0.41 -11.65 -9.88
CA GLY A 262 -0.34 -11.15 -11.25
C GLY A 262 0.55 -12.03 -12.13
N THR A 263 1.07 -11.46 -13.22
CA THR A 263 2.09 -12.11 -14.05
C THR A 263 3.27 -11.14 -14.19
N PRO A 264 4.50 -11.50 -13.82
CA PRO A 264 5.68 -10.73 -14.18
C PRO A 264 5.82 -10.69 -15.70
N LYS A 265 5.95 -9.48 -16.26
CA LYS A 265 6.08 -9.24 -17.72
C LYS A 265 7.06 -8.11 -18.07
N LEU A 266 7.63 -7.43 -17.08
CA LEU A 266 8.31 -6.15 -17.26
C LEU A 266 9.81 -6.29 -17.65
N MET A 267 10.33 -7.53 -17.70
CA MET A 267 11.67 -7.89 -18.20
C MET A 267 11.63 -8.92 -19.34
N ASP A 268 10.45 -9.26 -19.87
CA ASP A 268 10.32 -10.30 -20.89
C ASP A 268 11.09 -9.93 -22.16
N GLY A 269 12.05 -10.77 -22.55
CA GLY A 269 12.93 -10.54 -23.70
C GLY A 269 14.27 -9.83 -23.39
N VAL A 270 14.54 -9.43 -22.15
CA VAL A 270 15.87 -8.93 -21.75
C VAL A 270 16.84 -10.12 -21.61
N SER A 271 17.97 -10.08 -22.32
CA SER A 271 18.94 -11.19 -22.31
C SER A 271 19.60 -11.38 -20.95
N HIS A 272 19.85 -12.63 -20.55
CA HIS A 272 20.49 -13.00 -19.28
C HIS A 272 19.79 -12.44 -18.01
N VAL A 273 18.50 -12.13 -18.12
CA VAL A 273 17.60 -11.88 -16.99
C VAL A 273 16.64 -13.07 -16.88
N ILE A 274 16.55 -13.65 -15.70
CA ILE A 274 15.62 -14.74 -15.39
C ILE A 274 14.52 -14.20 -14.48
N THR A 275 13.30 -14.14 -15.00
CA THR A 275 12.09 -14.04 -14.16
C THR A 275 12.03 -15.28 -13.26
N LEU A 276 12.26 -15.11 -11.96
CA LEU A 276 12.25 -16.24 -11.03
C LEU A 276 10.82 -16.81 -10.90
N ASP A 277 10.74 -18.08 -10.50
CA ASP A 277 9.51 -18.55 -9.86
C ASP A 277 9.28 -17.72 -8.59
N GLN A 278 8.11 -17.11 -8.49
CA GLN A 278 7.80 -16.13 -7.45
C GLN A 278 7.49 -16.80 -6.11
N ASP A 279 7.11 -18.09 -6.12
CA ASP A 279 6.97 -18.94 -4.93
C ASP A 279 8.32 -19.47 -4.41
N SER A 280 9.41 -19.37 -5.20
CA SER A 280 10.71 -19.98 -4.87
C SER A 280 11.39 -19.40 -3.62
N PRO A 281 12.30 -20.17 -2.97
CA PRO A 281 13.18 -19.67 -1.91
C PRO A 281 13.99 -18.44 -2.32
N GLU A 282 14.60 -18.46 -3.51
CA GLU A 282 15.50 -17.41 -4.02
C GLU A 282 14.74 -16.07 -4.20
N ALA A 283 13.51 -16.12 -4.72
CA ALA A 283 12.66 -14.94 -4.82
C ALA A 283 12.24 -14.41 -3.43
N HIS A 284 11.99 -15.28 -2.45
CA HIS A 284 11.62 -14.87 -1.11
C HIS A 284 12.78 -14.25 -0.32
N GLU A 285 13.95 -14.88 -0.33
CA GLU A 285 15.17 -14.36 0.29
C GLU A 285 15.56 -12.99 -0.29
N ALA A 286 15.39 -12.80 -1.60
CA ALA A 286 15.60 -11.49 -2.24
C ALA A 286 14.62 -10.42 -1.74
N ARG A 287 13.31 -10.72 -1.62
CA ARG A 287 12.31 -9.77 -1.08
C ARG A 287 12.56 -9.46 0.40
N GLU A 288 12.87 -10.47 1.22
CA GLU A 288 13.16 -10.30 2.65
C GLU A 288 14.44 -9.49 2.89
N LEU A 289 15.49 -9.76 2.11
CA LEU A 289 16.72 -8.97 2.17
C LEU A 289 16.41 -7.53 1.78
N ALA A 290 15.66 -7.28 0.70
CA ALA A 290 15.26 -5.92 0.32
C ALA A 290 14.46 -5.20 1.43
N ASP A 291 13.47 -5.85 2.07
CA ASP A 291 12.72 -5.28 3.21
C ASP A 291 13.66 -4.92 4.37
N ARG A 292 14.62 -5.80 4.69
CA ARG A 292 15.65 -5.58 5.72
C ARG A 292 16.58 -4.41 5.39
N LEU A 293 17.07 -4.33 4.15
CA LEU A 293 17.92 -3.23 3.68
C LEU A 293 17.14 -1.89 3.63
N PHE A 294 15.81 -1.92 3.38
CA PHE A 294 14.94 -0.74 3.51
C PHE A 294 14.80 -0.29 4.97
N ARG A 295 14.49 -1.19 5.91
CA ARG A 295 14.37 -0.85 7.35
C ARG A 295 15.68 -0.30 7.92
N MET A 296 16.82 -0.86 7.50
CA MET A 296 18.13 -0.30 7.86
C MET A 296 18.34 1.09 7.25
N GLY A 297 18.16 1.25 5.94
CA GLY A 297 18.57 2.47 5.24
C GLY A 297 17.62 3.66 5.32
N GLY A 298 16.31 3.44 5.26
CA GLY A 298 15.32 4.52 5.12
C GLY A 298 14.73 5.03 6.44
N CYS A 299 13.91 6.07 6.32
CA CYS A 299 13.07 6.62 7.39
C CYS A 299 11.58 6.66 6.99
N MET A 300 10.73 6.91 7.97
CA MET A 300 9.34 7.36 7.80
C MET A 300 9.21 8.73 8.50
N TYR A 301 8.17 9.51 8.21
CA TYR A 301 7.93 10.78 8.92
C TYR A 301 6.69 10.67 9.80
N GLU A 302 6.88 10.77 11.11
CA GLU A 302 5.80 10.79 12.11
C GLU A 302 5.81 12.16 12.78
N ASN A 303 4.64 12.83 12.83
CA ASN A 303 4.51 14.19 13.38
C ASN A 303 5.53 15.22 12.84
N GLY A 304 5.99 15.04 11.60
CA GLY A 304 7.00 15.90 10.96
C GLY A 304 8.45 15.64 11.40
N GLN A 305 8.73 14.53 12.10
CA GLN A 305 10.08 14.10 12.46
C GLN A 305 10.45 12.78 11.78
N PRO A 306 11.72 12.59 11.36
CA PRO A 306 12.18 11.37 10.71
C PRO A 306 12.37 10.24 11.74
N VAL A 307 11.47 9.26 11.70
CA VAL A 307 11.56 8.02 12.47
C VAL A 307 12.29 6.97 11.64
N PHE A 308 13.37 6.43 12.20
CA PHE A 308 14.14 5.38 11.56
C PHE A 308 13.73 4.01 12.12
N PRO A 309 13.31 3.04 11.29
CA PRO A 309 13.06 1.68 11.77
C PRO A 309 14.32 1.10 12.43
N ASN A 310 14.15 0.45 13.58
CA ASN A 310 15.25 -0.24 14.25
C ASN A 310 15.63 -1.49 13.47
N ALA A 311 16.92 -1.67 13.23
CA ALA A 311 17.49 -2.92 12.71
C ALA A 311 17.58 -4.02 13.80
N GLN A 312 17.47 -3.62 15.07
CA GLN A 312 17.51 -4.47 16.25
C GLN A 312 16.23 -4.23 17.06
N SER A 313 15.29 -5.17 16.96
CA SER A 313 14.11 -5.29 17.82
C SER A 313 13.78 -6.78 18.01
N SER A 314 14.79 -7.49 18.51
CA SER A 314 14.81 -8.88 18.94
C SER A 314 15.96 -8.98 19.95
N GLU A 315 15.72 -9.62 21.09
CA GLU A 315 16.47 -9.45 22.36
C GLU A 315 16.17 -8.08 23.00
N GLY A 316 15.65 -8.07 24.24
CA GLY A 316 15.16 -6.84 24.89
C GLY A 316 14.17 -6.97 26.06
N GLU A 317 13.90 -8.16 26.59
CA GLU A 317 13.27 -8.34 27.92
C GLU A 317 14.09 -9.38 28.72
N ASP A 318 14.40 -9.07 29.97
CA ASP A 318 15.14 -9.95 30.89
C ASP A 318 14.23 -11.05 31.45
N ASP A 319 14.67 -12.32 31.37
CA ASP A 319 14.66 -13.21 32.55
C ASP A 319 15.79 -14.25 32.45
N SER A 320 16.17 -14.81 33.60
CA SER A 320 17.39 -15.58 33.81
C SER A 320 17.15 -17.09 33.94
N SER A 321 17.57 -17.87 32.93
CA SER A 321 17.72 -19.33 33.05
C SER A 321 18.67 -19.92 31.98
N GLU A 322 19.11 -21.16 32.20
CA GLU A 322 20.18 -21.84 31.44
C GLU A 322 19.78 -22.37 30.05
N PRO A 323 20.74 -22.62 29.12
CA PRO A 323 20.45 -22.81 27.71
C PRO A 323 19.82 -24.17 27.37
N ALA A 324 18.56 -24.16 26.94
CA ALA A 324 17.89 -25.30 26.31
C ALA A 324 18.21 -25.38 24.80
N THR A 325 18.27 -26.60 24.25
CA THR A 325 18.75 -26.85 22.88
C THR A 325 17.64 -26.92 21.82
N SER A 326 17.98 -26.46 20.61
CA SER A 326 17.39 -26.78 19.28
C SER A 326 16.13 -26.04 18.78
N ASN A 327 16.21 -25.65 17.49
CA ASN A 327 15.14 -25.42 16.50
C ASN A 327 14.08 -24.33 16.74
N GLU A 328 14.41 -23.05 16.46
CA GLU A 328 13.44 -21.93 16.40
C GLU A 328 13.28 -21.21 15.03
N ASN A 329 14.05 -21.57 13.99
CA ASN A 329 14.17 -20.79 12.74
C ASN A 329 12.96 -20.77 11.77
N THR A 330 11.74 -21.12 12.19
CA THR A 330 10.59 -21.36 11.28
C THR A 330 9.26 -20.67 11.68
N LYS A 331 9.31 -19.46 12.27
CA LYS A 331 8.09 -18.69 12.62
C LYS A 331 8.15 -17.19 12.24
N ARG A 332 8.35 -16.88 10.95
CA ARG A 332 8.09 -15.54 10.40
C ARG A 332 7.43 -15.62 9.02
N PHE A 333 6.84 -14.50 8.61
CA PHE A 333 6.33 -14.18 7.26
C PHE A 333 5.03 -14.90 6.82
N LYS A 334 3.88 -14.24 7.06
CA LYS A 334 2.56 -14.61 6.48
C LYS A 334 1.78 -13.44 5.84
N HIS A 335 2.43 -12.31 5.61
CA HIS A 335 1.85 -11.17 4.88
C HIS A 335 2.65 -10.90 3.60
N PRO A 336 1.99 -10.51 2.48
CA PRO A 336 2.70 -10.15 1.26
C PRO A 336 3.54 -8.90 1.50
N LEU A 337 4.84 -8.99 1.21
CA LEU A 337 5.79 -7.88 1.41
C LEU A 337 5.37 -6.67 0.54
N ARG A 338 5.32 -5.48 1.15
CA ARG A 338 4.89 -4.22 0.52
C ARG A 338 6.08 -3.48 -0.08
N PHE A 339 5.95 -2.96 -1.30
CA PHE A 339 7.01 -2.17 -1.94
C PHE A 339 7.26 -0.88 -1.15
N ARG A 340 8.47 -0.71 -0.59
CA ARG A 340 8.80 0.42 0.30
C ARG A 340 9.53 1.60 -0.38
N GLY A 341 9.92 1.49 -1.65
CA GLY A 341 10.69 2.56 -2.30
C GLY A 341 9.91 3.88 -2.39
N SER A 342 10.60 5.00 -2.16
CA SER A 342 10.05 6.37 -2.06
C SER A 342 9.15 6.75 -3.25
N GLN A 343 7.94 7.26 -3.00
CA GLN A 343 6.94 7.60 -4.03
C GLN A 343 6.75 9.12 -4.12
N PRO A 344 7.07 9.75 -5.27
CA PRO A 344 6.89 11.19 -5.43
C PRO A 344 5.42 11.58 -5.61
N VAL A 345 5.01 12.71 -5.04
CA VAL A 345 3.67 13.30 -5.22
C VAL A 345 3.64 14.26 -6.42
N SER A 346 2.48 14.44 -7.05
CA SER A 346 2.34 15.36 -8.18
C SER A 346 2.45 16.82 -7.73
N ILE A 347 3.05 17.67 -8.57
CA ILE A 347 2.96 19.12 -8.41
C ILE A 347 1.53 19.60 -8.73
N THR A 348 1.04 20.48 -7.87
CA THR A 348 -0.29 21.12 -7.86
C THR A 348 -0.12 22.58 -7.44
N GLN A 349 -1.15 23.40 -7.61
CA GLN A 349 -1.13 24.78 -7.11
C GLN A 349 -0.95 24.87 -5.57
N ARG A 350 -1.27 23.81 -4.81
CA ARG A 350 -1.12 23.77 -3.34
C ARG A 350 0.31 23.51 -2.84
N ASN A 351 1.17 22.87 -3.65
CA ASN A 351 2.52 22.45 -3.20
C ASN A 351 3.67 23.01 -4.07
N ILE A 352 3.39 23.72 -5.16
CA ILE A 352 4.42 24.35 -6.00
C ILE A 352 5.33 25.33 -5.23
N GLU A 353 4.79 26.01 -4.20
CA GLU A 353 5.55 26.93 -3.35
C GLU A 353 6.69 26.25 -2.56
N ALA A 354 6.68 24.92 -2.44
CA ALA A 354 7.80 24.18 -1.87
C ALA A 354 9.11 24.45 -2.64
N LEU A 355 9.05 24.66 -3.97
CA LEU A 355 10.20 25.02 -4.81
C LEU A 355 10.78 26.42 -4.46
N ILE A 356 10.01 27.27 -3.79
CA ILE A 356 10.45 28.58 -3.27
C ILE A 356 11.09 28.42 -1.89
N SER A 357 10.53 27.51 -1.07
CA SER A 357 10.87 27.39 0.36
C SER A 357 12.04 26.47 0.67
N PHE A 358 12.10 25.27 0.08
CA PHE A 358 13.08 24.23 0.40
C PHE A 358 14.17 24.10 -0.67
N ASP A 359 15.25 23.38 -0.35
CA ASP A 359 16.33 23.09 -1.30
C ASP A 359 16.03 21.83 -2.12
N TYR A 360 16.05 22.01 -3.44
CA TYR A 360 15.79 20.98 -4.43
C TYR A 360 16.93 20.90 -5.45
N CYS A 361 17.11 19.69 -5.99
CA CYS A 361 17.75 19.46 -7.26
C CYS A 361 16.71 18.90 -8.25
N VAL A 362 16.99 19.04 -9.54
CA VAL A 362 16.02 18.73 -10.61
C VAL A 362 16.63 17.77 -11.62
N SER A 363 15.82 16.86 -12.14
CA SER A 363 16.16 15.98 -13.27
C SER A 363 14.95 15.79 -14.17
N TYR A 364 15.16 15.29 -15.38
CA TYR A 364 14.07 14.83 -16.24
C TYR A 364 13.32 13.67 -15.57
N LYS A 365 12.01 13.56 -15.78
CA LYS A 365 11.30 12.30 -15.55
C LYS A 365 11.40 11.47 -16.83
N ALA A 366 12.02 10.29 -16.74
CA ALA A 366 12.04 9.34 -17.84
C ALA A 366 10.72 8.58 -17.91
N ASP A 367 10.37 8.11 -19.11
CA ASP A 367 9.31 7.12 -19.29
C ASP A 367 9.93 5.71 -19.19
N GLY A 368 10.20 5.30 -17.96
CA GLY A 368 10.89 4.05 -17.63
C GLY A 368 10.16 3.23 -16.56
N CYS A 369 10.42 1.92 -16.56
CA CYS A 369 9.88 1.00 -15.56
C CYS A 369 10.75 1.06 -14.30
N ARG A 370 10.15 1.38 -13.14
CA ARG A 370 10.89 1.45 -11.88
C ARG A 370 11.30 0.07 -11.37
N TYR A 371 12.57 -0.05 -10.98
CA TYR A 371 13.11 -1.22 -10.29
C TYR A 371 14.00 -0.81 -9.14
N LEU A 372 13.97 -1.64 -8.10
CA LEU A 372 15.06 -1.71 -7.13
C LEU A 372 16.11 -2.68 -7.66
N LEU A 373 17.38 -2.33 -7.52
CA LEU A 373 18.51 -3.19 -7.80
C LEU A 373 19.11 -3.64 -6.46
N LEU A 374 18.92 -4.92 -6.16
CA LEU A 374 19.48 -5.60 -4.99
C LEU A 374 20.74 -6.36 -5.40
N VAL A 375 21.88 -5.97 -4.85
CA VAL A 375 23.13 -6.75 -4.94
C VAL A 375 23.32 -7.45 -3.60
N SER A 376 22.96 -8.73 -3.54
CA SER A 376 23.19 -9.56 -2.35
C SER A 376 24.66 -9.99 -2.26
N GLY A 377 25.24 -10.40 -3.40
CA GLY A 377 26.66 -10.77 -3.50
C GLY A 377 27.08 -11.18 -4.91
N PRO A 378 28.25 -11.83 -5.06
CA PRO A 378 28.69 -12.44 -6.33
C PRO A 378 27.59 -13.33 -6.91
N ASN A 379 27.27 -13.13 -8.20
CA ASN A 379 26.22 -13.85 -8.95
C ASN A 379 24.79 -13.79 -8.36
N GLN A 380 24.57 -13.00 -7.30
CA GLN A 380 23.29 -12.82 -6.62
C GLN A 380 22.85 -11.35 -6.76
N VAL A 381 22.42 -11.02 -7.96
CA VAL A 381 21.94 -9.70 -8.35
C VAL A 381 20.50 -9.81 -8.84
N TYR A 382 19.62 -9.02 -8.23
CA TYR A 382 18.18 -9.09 -8.47
C TYR A 382 17.62 -7.70 -8.79
N MET A 383 16.68 -7.67 -9.72
CA MET A 383 15.79 -6.55 -9.98
C MET A 383 14.44 -6.86 -9.31
N ILE A 384 13.88 -5.88 -8.59
CA ILE A 384 12.58 -6.02 -7.92
C ILE A 384 11.67 -4.88 -8.38
N ASP A 385 10.55 -5.20 -9.01
CA ASP A 385 9.63 -4.19 -9.55
C ASP A 385 8.65 -3.63 -8.50
N ARG A 386 7.81 -2.69 -8.91
CA ARG A 386 6.78 -2.05 -8.05
C ARG A 386 5.78 -3.05 -7.46
N ALA A 387 5.57 -4.21 -8.08
CA ALA A 387 4.70 -5.27 -7.58
C ALA A 387 5.44 -6.28 -6.68
N ASN A 388 6.75 -6.09 -6.46
CA ASN A 388 7.64 -7.03 -5.78
C ASN A 388 7.84 -8.37 -6.51
N PHE A 389 7.66 -8.40 -7.84
CA PHE A 389 8.18 -9.51 -8.63
C PHE A 389 9.71 -9.42 -8.70
N VAL A 390 10.37 -10.57 -8.59
CA VAL A 390 11.84 -10.69 -8.55
C VAL A 390 12.37 -11.31 -9.84
N TYR A 391 13.38 -10.66 -10.41
CA TYR A 391 14.07 -11.08 -11.64
C TYR A 391 15.58 -11.15 -11.34
N ARG A 392 16.23 -12.28 -11.55
CA ARG A 392 17.70 -12.43 -11.37
C ARG A 392 18.44 -11.96 -12.61
N VAL A 393 19.58 -11.30 -12.44
CA VAL A 393 20.44 -10.82 -13.53
C VAL A 393 21.79 -11.52 -13.46
N GLU A 394 22.09 -12.39 -14.41
CA GLU A 394 23.19 -13.35 -14.27
C GLU A 394 24.58 -12.79 -14.61
N VAL A 395 24.62 -11.72 -15.39
CA VAL A 395 25.84 -11.19 -16.04
C VAL A 395 26.19 -9.76 -15.60
N LEU A 396 25.54 -9.25 -14.55
CA LEU A 396 25.66 -7.85 -14.12
C LEU A 396 26.52 -7.70 -12.85
N HIS A 397 27.81 -7.46 -13.07
CA HIS A 397 28.81 -7.44 -11.99
C HIS A 397 28.99 -6.08 -11.30
N PHE A 398 29.37 -6.11 -10.01
CA PHE A 398 29.63 -4.95 -9.15
C PHE A 398 30.92 -5.13 -8.32
N PRO A 399 32.12 -4.96 -8.90
CA PRO A 399 33.37 -4.99 -8.15
C PRO A 399 33.43 -3.90 -7.07
N SER A 400 34.11 -4.17 -5.95
CA SER A 400 34.26 -3.22 -4.86
C SER A 400 35.37 -2.19 -5.13
N VAL A 401 35.25 -1.01 -4.51
CA VAL A 401 36.28 0.04 -4.58
C VAL A 401 37.62 -0.41 -3.97
N ALA A 402 37.58 -1.27 -2.95
CA ALA A 402 38.78 -1.79 -2.30
C ALA A 402 39.57 -2.71 -3.25
N TRP A 403 38.88 -3.67 -3.88
CA TRP A 403 39.49 -4.61 -4.81
C TRP A 403 40.02 -3.91 -6.07
N VAL A 404 39.22 -3.02 -6.69
CA VAL A 404 39.67 -2.28 -7.88
C VAL A 404 40.91 -1.43 -7.59
N LYS A 405 40.98 -0.78 -6.41
CA LYS A 405 42.18 -0.04 -5.99
C LYS A 405 43.39 -0.94 -5.75
N CYS A 406 43.18 -2.12 -5.16
CA CYS A 406 44.25 -3.10 -4.95
C CYS A 406 44.86 -3.55 -6.30
N VAL A 407 44.04 -3.88 -7.30
CA VAL A 407 44.51 -4.23 -8.65
C VAL A 407 45.21 -3.05 -9.35
N GLN A 408 44.72 -1.81 -9.18
CA GLN A 408 45.43 -0.64 -9.70
C GLN A 408 46.78 -0.39 -9.01
N GLN A 409 46.92 -0.75 -7.73
CA GLN A 409 48.14 -0.59 -6.94
C GLN A 409 49.15 -1.74 -7.16
N SER A 410 48.71 -2.95 -7.52
CA SER A 410 49.60 -4.08 -7.83
C SER A 410 50.41 -3.87 -9.11
N GLY A 411 49.93 -3.02 -10.02
CA GLY A 411 50.57 -2.69 -11.30
C GLY A 411 50.54 -3.81 -12.34
N ASN A 412 50.33 -5.06 -11.94
CA ASN A 412 50.33 -6.22 -12.81
C ASN A 412 48.90 -6.65 -13.19
N ILE A 413 48.25 -5.85 -14.03
CA ILE A 413 46.88 -6.13 -14.53
C ILE A 413 46.84 -7.49 -15.26
N GLN A 414 47.95 -7.92 -15.88
CA GLN A 414 48.04 -9.19 -16.61
C GLN A 414 48.05 -10.45 -15.71
N SER A 415 48.33 -10.33 -14.40
CA SER A 415 48.21 -11.47 -13.47
C SER A 415 46.81 -11.64 -12.89
N HIS A 416 45.88 -10.71 -13.14
CA HIS A 416 44.51 -10.80 -12.66
C HIS A 416 43.58 -11.40 -13.72
N SER A 417 42.69 -12.29 -13.31
CA SER A 417 41.77 -12.96 -14.23
C SER A 417 40.44 -12.19 -14.38
N PRO A 418 39.80 -12.21 -15.57
CA PRO A 418 38.46 -11.65 -15.73
C PRO A 418 37.48 -12.27 -14.71
N SER A 419 36.68 -11.42 -14.06
CA SER A 419 35.73 -11.81 -13.00
C SER A 419 36.34 -12.38 -11.69
N GLU A 420 37.65 -12.27 -11.44
CA GLU A 420 38.31 -12.70 -10.19
C GLU A 420 37.67 -12.11 -8.92
N PHE A 421 37.13 -10.89 -9.00
CA PHE A 421 36.41 -10.23 -7.91
C PHE A 421 35.18 -10.99 -7.39
N LEU A 422 34.67 -12.01 -8.12
CA LEU A 422 33.58 -12.86 -7.67
C LEU A 422 34.03 -13.88 -6.61
N SER A 423 35.29 -14.33 -6.66
CA SER A 423 35.86 -15.32 -5.74
C SER A 423 36.67 -14.71 -4.60
N VAL A 424 37.19 -13.49 -4.77
CA VAL A 424 37.99 -12.78 -3.74
C VAL A 424 37.10 -12.21 -2.63
N ALA A 425 37.53 -12.35 -1.37
CA ALA A 425 36.88 -11.74 -0.21
C ALA A 425 36.81 -10.20 -0.37
N ASP A 426 35.63 -9.62 -0.13
CA ASP A 426 35.30 -8.22 -0.42
C ASP A 426 35.61 -7.75 -1.87
N GLY A 427 35.77 -8.68 -2.82
CA GLY A 427 35.95 -8.39 -4.24
C GLY A 427 34.73 -7.74 -4.90
N HIS A 428 33.53 -8.13 -4.46
CA HIS A 428 32.24 -7.68 -5.01
C HIS A 428 31.41 -6.97 -3.93
N LEU A 429 30.52 -6.05 -4.34
CA LEU A 429 29.51 -5.49 -3.44
C LEU A 429 28.57 -6.60 -2.90
N ARG A 430 28.08 -6.40 -1.67
CA ARG A 430 27.13 -7.29 -0.99
C ARG A 430 26.05 -6.44 -0.32
N ASN A 431 24.93 -7.04 0.09
CA ASN A 431 23.86 -6.40 0.88
C ASN A 431 23.64 -4.90 0.54
N THR A 432 23.46 -4.60 -0.75
CA THR A 432 23.38 -3.24 -1.30
C THR A 432 22.06 -3.06 -2.04
N LEU A 433 21.33 -1.99 -1.71
CA LEU A 433 20.00 -1.69 -2.27
C LEU A 433 20.01 -0.31 -2.94
N LEU A 434 19.74 -0.31 -4.24
CA LEU A 434 19.76 0.83 -5.15
C LEU A 434 18.36 1.05 -5.72
N ASP A 435 17.96 2.31 -5.92
CA ASP A 435 16.64 2.69 -6.46
C ASP A 435 16.82 3.41 -7.78
N GLY A 436 16.06 3.00 -8.80
CA GLY A 436 16.26 3.43 -10.17
C GLY A 436 15.12 3.08 -11.13
N GLU A 437 15.34 3.39 -12.39
CA GLU A 437 14.40 3.12 -13.48
C GLU A 437 15.12 2.48 -14.68
N MET A 438 14.49 1.47 -15.27
CA MET A 438 14.90 0.89 -16.54
C MET A 438 14.27 1.69 -17.66
N VAL A 439 15.10 2.30 -18.50
CA VAL A 439 14.68 2.96 -19.75
C VAL A 439 15.11 2.12 -20.95
N LEU A 440 14.35 2.18 -22.03
CA LEU A 440 14.76 1.66 -23.33
C LEU A 440 15.40 2.82 -24.10
N CYS A 441 16.70 2.75 -24.33
CA CYS A 441 17.40 3.74 -25.13
C CYS A 441 17.22 3.46 -26.63
N HIS A 442 16.98 4.51 -27.41
CA HIS A 442 17.03 4.45 -28.86
C HIS A 442 18.40 3.94 -29.33
N ASP A 443 18.37 3.11 -30.37
CA ASP A 443 19.56 2.57 -30.99
C ASP A 443 20.07 3.57 -32.04
N PRO A 444 21.22 4.24 -31.85
CA PRO A 444 21.70 5.27 -32.77
C PRO A 444 22.10 4.73 -34.15
N SER A 445 22.11 3.41 -34.37
CA SER A 445 22.24 2.80 -35.70
C SER A 445 20.91 2.70 -36.46
N LYS A 446 19.77 2.91 -35.79
CA LYS A 446 18.42 2.92 -36.37
C LYS A 446 17.94 4.35 -36.58
N PRO A 447 17.10 4.62 -37.60
CA PRO A 447 16.42 5.90 -37.74
C PRO A 447 15.59 6.21 -36.48
N PRO A 448 15.45 7.49 -36.09
CA PRO A 448 14.64 7.87 -34.94
C PRO A 448 13.18 7.41 -35.13
N PRO A 449 12.50 6.93 -34.08
CA PRO A 449 11.13 6.40 -34.18
C PRO A 449 10.16 7.49 -34.63
N SER A 450 9.16 7.12 -35.42
CA SER A 450 8.10 8.06 -35.78
C SER A 450 7.20 8.37 -34.58
N ILE A 451 6.49 9.50 -34.63
CA ILE A 451 5.67 10.05 -33.53
C ILE A 451 4.53 9.12 -33.08
N HIS A 452 4.30 7.99 -33.78
CA HIS A 452 3.22 7.04 -33.53
C HIS A 452 3.70 5.57 -33.37
N GLU A 453 5.00 5.31 -33.26
CA GLU A 453 5.54 3.97 -32.97
C GLU A 453 5.85 3.80 -31.48
N GLU A 454 5.24 2.81 -30.82
CA GLU A 454 5.65 2.39 -29.48
C GLU A 454 7.05 1.76 -29.55
N VAL A 455 8.02 2.34 -28.81
CA VAL A 455 9.45 1.96 -28.84
C VAL A 455 9.66 0.61 -28.16
N THR A 456 9.33 -0.45 -28.89
CA THR A 456 9.40 -1.86 -28.48
C THR A 456 10.77 -2.50 -28.76
N SER A 457 11.67 -1.81 -29.47
CA SER A 457 13.07 -2.22 -29.61
C SER A 457 14.01 -1.05 -29.24
N GLY A 458 14.60 -1.13 -28.05
CA GLY A 458 15.63 -0.20 -27.56
C GLY A 458 16.63 -0.93 -26.68
N ILE A 459 17.83 -0.38 -26.53
CA ILE A 459 18.89 -0.94 -25.69
C ILE A 459 18.56 -0.64 -24.22
N PRO A 460 18.34 -1.63 -23.35
CA PRO A 460 17.95 -1.37 -21.98
C PRO A 460 19.08 -0.72 -21.17
N ARG A 461 18.70 0.25 -20.33
CA ARG A 461 19.60 0.97 -19.42
C ARG A 461 18.93 1.19 -18.08
N PHE A 462 19.61 0.79 -17.01
CA PHE A 462 19.20 1.10 -15.65
C PHE A 462 19.84 2.41 -15.17
N LEU A 463 18.99 3.40 -14.86
CA LEU A 463 19.34 4.70 -14.31
C LEU A 463 19.13 4.69 -12.79
N ILE A 464 20.21 4.56 -12.03
CA ILE A 464 20.19 4.66 -10.56
C ILE A 464 20.03 6.14 -10.18
N TYR A 465 19.01 6.48 -9.38
CA TYR A 465 18.81 7.85 -8.89
C TYR A 465 18.99 8.00 -7.36
N ASP A 466 18.88 6.92 -6.56
CA ASP A 466 19.17 6.96 -5.12
C ASP A 466 19.72 5.61 -4.60
N ILE A 467 20.26 5.60 -3.38
CA ILE A 467 20.81 4.42 -2.70
C ILE A 467 20.34 4.36 -1.24
N VAL A 468 19.86 3.19 -0.82
CA VAL A 468 19.25 2.98 0.50
C VAL A 468 20.25 2.35 1.47
N THR A 469 20.98 1.32 1.02
CA THR A 469 22.01 0.64 1.83
C THR A 469 23.19 0.24 0.93
N LEU A 470 24.42 0.29 1.45
CA LEU A 470 25.65 -0.13 0.78
C LEU A 470 26.46 -1.05 1.71
N ASN A 471 26.71 -2.30 1.32
CA ASN A 471 27.45 -3.29 2.13
C ASN A 471 26.95 -3.33 3.58
N SER A 472 25.64 -3.49 3.76
CA SER A 472 24.91 -3.41 5.04
C SER A 472 24.96 -2.06 5.78
N LYS A 473 25.58 -0.99 5.24
CA LYS A 473 25.62 0.35 5.88
C LYS A 473 24.41 1.20 5.46
N PRO A 474 23.68 1.84 6.40
CA PRO A 474 22.39 2.49 6.16
C PRO A 474 22.53 3.89 5.53
N VAL A 475 23.08 3.96 4.31
CA VAL A 475 23.39 5.23 3.62
C VAL A 475 22.14 6.07 3.27
N GLY A 476 20.94 5.48 3.27
CA GLY A 476 19.67 6.21 3.16
C GLY A 476 19.45 7.25 4.27
N ARG A 477 20.14 7.10 5.42
CA ARG A 477 20.13 8.04 6.55
C ARG A 477 21.09 9.23 6.39
N SER A 478 21.81 9.33 5.27
CA SER A 478 22.61 10.51 4.89
C SER A 478 21.81 11.50 4.02
N PRO A 479 22.18 12.79 3.99
CA PRO A 479 21.60 13.79 3.06
C PRO A 479 21.72 13.35 1.60
N PHE A 480 20.76 13.73 0.74
CA PHE A 480 20.68 13.27 -0.66
C PHE A 480 22.01 13.37 -1.44
N PHE A 481 22.75 14.49 -1.34
CA PHE A 481 23.98 14.65 -2.10
C PHE A 481 25.12 13.71 -1.68
N GLU A 482 25.13 13.21 -0.44
CA GLU A 482 26.04 12.14 -0.04
C GLU A 482 25.66 10.82 -0.71
N ARG A 483 24.37 10.45 -0.66
CA ARG A 483 23.82 9.24 -1.32
C ARG A 483 24.11 9.25 -2.82
N TYR A 484 23.85 10.38 -3.47
CA TYR A 484 24.14 10.64 -4.87
C TYR A 484 25.64 10.52 -5.21
N SER A 485 26.53 10.98 -4.33
CA SER A 485 27.98 10.84 -4.48
C SER A 485 28.48 9.41 -4.20
N ILE A 486 27.81 8.69 -3.31
CA ILE A 486 28.09 7.28 -2.99
C ILE A 486 27.80 6.38 -4.20
N ILE A 487 26.69 6.57 -4.91
CA ILE A 487 26.39 5.83 -6.17
C ILE A 487 27.55 5.99 -7.16
N ASP A 488 28.05 7.21 -7.34
CA ASP A 488 29.14 7.48 -8.28
C ASP A 488 30.44 6.79 -7.84
N LYS A 489 30.87 7.02 -6.60
CA LYS A 489 32.16 6.57 -6.07
C LYS A 489 32.22 5.07 -5.78
N GLN A 490 31.11 4.46 -5.36
CA GLN A 490 31.06 3.09 -4.84
C GLN A 490 30.41 2.09 -5.80
N VAL A 491 29.62 2.54 -6.78
CA VAL A 491 28.90 1.66 -7.72
C VAL A 491 29.32 1.91 -9.18
N ILE A 492 29.36 3.16 -9.64
CA ILE A 492 29.67 3.47 -11.05
C ILE A 492 31.19 3.44 -11.31
N TRP A 493 31.98 4.12 -10.48
CA TRP A 493 33.44 4.19 -10.63
C TRP A 493 34.12 2.82 -10.66
N PRO A 494 33.92 1.89 -9.70
CA PRO A 494 34.67 0.63 -9.71
C PRO A 494 34.27 -0.26 -10.90
N ARG A 495 32.99 -0.27 -11.31
CA ARG A 495 32.54 -0.97 -12.52
C ARG A 495 33.22 -0.43 -13.78
N ASN A 496 33.20 0.90 -13.97
CA ASN A 496 33.77 1.53 -15.16
C ASN A 496 35.30 1.33 -15.21
N THR A 497 35.99 1.48 -14.09
CA THR A 497 37.44 1.22 -13.98
C THR A 497 37.76 -0.24 -14.28
N ALA A 498 37.07 -1.19 -13.66
CA ALA A 498 37.27 -2.62 -13.93
C ALA A 498 36.95 -3.01 -15.39
N GLY A 499 35.98 -2.33 -16.02
CA GLY A 499 35.68 -2.50 -17.44
C GLY A 499 36.80 -2.00 -18.36
N HIS A 500 37.36 -0.81 -18.11
CA HIS A 500 38.52 -0.31 -18.85
C HIS A 500 39.79 -1.18 -18.65
N LEU A 501 39.89 -1.87 -17.52
CA LEU A 501 40.96 -2.83 -17.22
C LEU A 501 40.71 -4.23 -17.83
N GLY A 502 39.58 -4.45 -18.53
CA GLY A 502 39.20 -5.75 -19.10
C GLY A 502 38.70 -6.80 -18.08
N LEU A 503 38.65 -6.44 -16.79
CA LEU A 503 38.27 -7.32 -15.68
C LEU A 503 36.76 -7.54 -15.61
N VAL A 504 35.96 -6.59 -16.11
CA VAL A 504 34.50 -6.71 -16.29
C VAL A 504 34.17 -6.59 -17.77
N ASN A 505 33.69 -7.67 -18.39
CA ASN A 505 33.18 -7.61 -19.76
C ASN A 505 31.81 -6.88 -19.79
N PHE A 506 31.75 -5.75 -20.51
CA PHE A 506 30.49 -5.01 -20.73
C PHE A 506 29.67 -5.54 -21.92
N GLY A 507 30.29 -6.23 -22.89
CA GLY A 507 29.61 -6.71 -24.10
C GLY A 507 28.66 -7.89 -23.87
N ILE A 508 28.69 -8.51 -22.68
CA ILE A 508 27.79 -9.60 -22.28
C ILE A 508 26.66 -9.13 -21.34
N GLN A 509 26.59 -7.85 -20.96
CA GLN A 509 25.65 -7.40 -19.94
C GLN A 509 24.24 -7.19 -20.49
N SER A 510 23.24 -7.72 -19.77
CA SER A 510 21.80 -7.58 -20.04
C SER A 510 21.35 -6.16 -20.35
N PHE A 511 21.92 -5.19 -19.63
CA PHE A 511 21.61 -3.77 -19.75
C PHE A 511 22.77 -2.92 -19.22
N SER A 512 22.86 -1.69 -19.73
CA SER A 512 23.86 -0.73 -19.25
C SER A 512 23.42 -0.11 -17.91
N VAL A 513 24.36 0.08 -16.96
CA VAL A 513 24.08 0.76 -15.67
C VAL A 513 24.73 2.13 -15.65
N ARG A 514 23.96 3.14 -15.26
CA ARG A 514 24.39 4.55 -15.13
C ARG A 514 23.76 5.19 -13.88
N ARG A 515 24.38 6.25 -13.37
CA ARG A 515 23.77 7.16 -12.41
C ARG A 515 22.97 8.21 -13.17
N LYS A 516 21.73 8.47 -12.78
CA LYS A 516 20.87 9.52 -13.35
C LYS A 516 21.44 10.90 -13.01
N GLN A 517 21.41 11.85 -13.95
CA GLN A 517 21.93 13.19 -13.70
C GLN A 517 20.86 14.10 -13.07
N PHE A 518 21.09 14.53 -11.84
CA PHE A 518 20.45 15.69 -11.22
C PHE A 518 21.29 16.95 -11.44
N ARG A 519 20.61 18.08 -11.63
CA ARG A 519 21.16 19.44 -11.79
C ARG A 519 20.66 20.38 -10.68
N PRO A 520 21.36 21.50 -10.42
CA PRO A 520 20.86 22.56 -9.54
C PRO A 520 19.50 23.09 -10.01
N LEU A 521 18.60 23.45 -9.08
CA LEU A 521 17.23 23.93 -9.40
C LEU A 521 17.19 25.08 -10.43
N LYS A 522 18.19 25.97 -10.41
CA LYS A 522 18.35 27.07 -11.38
C LYS A 522 18.47 26.63 -12.84
N GLU A 523 18.81 25.37 -13.12
CA GLU A 523 18.94 24.80 -14.47
C GLU A 523 17.65 24.10 -14.94
N THR A 524 16.52 24.31 -14.26
CA THR A 524 15.21 23.77 -14.66
C THR A 524 14.81 24.19 -16.08
N GLU A 525 15.17 25.41 -16.50
CA GLU A 525 14.91 25.89 -17.87
C GLU A 525 15.69 25.09 -18.92
N GLU A 526 16.96 24.76 -18.67
CA GLU A 526 17.79 23.94 -19.57
C GLU A 526 17.23 22.52 -19.72
N LEU A 527 16.56 21.98 -18.70
CA LEU A 527 15.90 20.66 -18.77
C LEU A 527 14.56 20.68 -19.53
N LEU A 528 13.98 21.86 -19.75
CA LEU A 528 12.73 22.06 -20.50
C LEU A 528 12.96 22.42 -21.97
N LYS A 529 14.21 22.72 -22.35
CA LYS A 529 14.60 23.05 -23.73
C LYS A 529 14.54 21.83 -24.65
N GLN A 530 14.08 22.05 -25.87
CA GLN A 530 13.91 21.01 -26.88
C GLN A 530 15.25 20.37 -27.27
N GLU A 531 16.32 21.17 -27.28
CA GLU A 531 17.70 20.74 -27.54
C GLU A 531 18.19 19.75 -26.47
N PHE A 532 17.80 19.95 -25.20
CA PHE A 532 18.14 19.00 -24.14
C PHE A 532 17.33 17.71 -24.26
N ILE A 533 16.02 17.82 -24.50
CA ILE A 533 15.14 16.66 -24.68
C ILE A 533 15.60 15.80 -25.87
N GLN A 534 16.02 16.42 -26.98
CA GLN A 534 16.59 15.74 -28.14
C GLN A 534 18.02 15.20 -27.92
N SER A 535 18.73 15.67 -26.89
CA SER A 535 20.04 15.11 -26.51
C SER A 535 19.93 13.83 -25.67
N LEU A 536 18.73 13.49 -25.17
CA LEU A 536 18.48 12.24 -24.47
C LEU A 536 18.17 11.11 -25.44
N ASP A 537 18.82 9.97 -25.22
CA ASP A 537 18.62 8.76 -26.01
C ASP A 537 17.40 7.94 -25.57
N HIS A 538 16.46 8.51 -24.80
CA HIS A 538 15.27 7.82 -24.27
C HIS A 538 14.14 8.81 -23.98
N VAL A 539 12.90 8.31 -23.93
CA VAL A 539 11.70 9.14 -23.75
C VAL A 539 11.61 9.75 -22.35
N THR A 540 11.16 11.01 -22.28
CA THR A 540 10.88 11.73 -21.02
C THR A 540 9.50 12.37 -21.06
N ASP A 541 8.78 12.31 -19.93
CA ASP A 541 7.40 12.77 -19.78
C ASP A 541 7.22 13.91 -18.77
N GLY A 542 8.31 14.50 -18.28
CA GLY A 542 8.28 15.66 -17.39
C GLY A 542 9.55 15.87 -16.57
N LEU A 543 9.39 16.28 -15.31
CA LEU A 543 10.49 16.59 -14.37
C LEU A 543 10.29 15.90 -13.01
N ILE A 544 11.40 15.57 -12.35
CA ILE A 544 11.45 15.18 -10.93
C ILE A 544 12.24 16.25 -10.18
N PHE A 545 11.67 16.75 -9.08
CA PHE A 545 12.33 17.60 -8.10
C PHE A 545 12.60 16.76 -6.85
N GLN A 546 13.88 16.51 -6.61
CA GLN A 546 14.37 15.74 -5.47
C GLN A 546 14.84 16.72 -4.39
N PRO A 547 14.25 16.69 -3.18
CA PRO A 547 14.71 17.53 -2.08
C PRO A 547 16.14 17.14 -1.69
N CYS A 548 16.95 18.14 -1.36
CA CYS A 548 18.40 17.98 -1.18
C CYS A 548 19.00 18.89 -0.09
N GLY A 549 18.19 19.30 0.89
CA GLY A 549 18.65 19.91 2.13
C GLY A 549 19.43 18.93 3.03
N PRO A 550 19.94 19.39 4.19
CA PRO A 550 20.70 18.56 5.12
C PRO A 550 19.85 17.43 5.72
N ASP A 551 18.60 17.68 6.08
CA ASP A 551 17.73 16.73 6.78
C ASP A 551 16.86 15.87 5.82
N GLU A 552 17.24 15.81 4.53
CA GLU A 552 16.46 15.17 3.45
C GLU A 552 16.94 13.72 3.20
N PHE A 553 16.46 12.80 4.06
CA PHE A 553 16.79 11.37 4.07
C PHE A 553 16.02 10.55 3.01
N TYR A 554 16.29 9.24 2.89
CA TYR A 554 15.52 8.35 2.02
C TYR A 554 14.21 7.91 2.71
N VAL A 555 13.08 8.44 2.23
CA VAL A 555 11.75 8.14 2.77
C VAL A 555 11.20 6.81 2.24
N LEU A 556 10.66 5.98 3.13
CA LEU A 556 9.91 4.77 2.79
C LEU A 556 8.45 5.11 2.48
N GLY A 557 7.88 4.55 1.41
CA GLY A 557 6.49 4.82 1.02
C GLY A 557 6.32 6.20 0.39
N THR A 558 5.28 6.96 0.75
CA THR A 558 4.94 8.25 0.10
C THR A 558 5.81 9.38 0.64
N CYS A 559 6.59 10.02 -0.24
CA CYS A 559 7.40 11.19 0.11
C CYS A 559 6.71 12.47 -0.40
N TYR A 560 6.09 13.22 0.50
CA TYR A 560 5.39 14.47 0.16
C TYR A 560 6.34 15.61 -0.27
N GLN A 561 7.63 15.54 0.11
CA GLN A 561 8.68 16.46 -0.36
C GLN A 561 9.25 16.07 -1.74
N GLN A 562 9.16 14.81 -2.18
CA GLN A 562 9.64 14.43 -3.51
C GLN A 562 8.54 14.73 -4.55
N LEU A 563 8.80 15.69 -5.44
CA LEU A 563 7.77 16.20 -6.35
C LEU A 563 8.01 15.72 -7.78
N LYS A 564 6.95 15.28 -8.46
CA LYS A 564 6.93 15.01 -9.91
C LYS A 564 6.03 16.00 -10.63
N TRP A 565 6.49 16.47 -11.79
CA TRP A 565 5.69 17.29 -12.70
C TRP A 565 5.63 16.63 -14.08
N LYS A 566 4.50 16.82 -14.76
CA LYS A 566 4.30 16.51 -16.18
C LYS A 566 3.78 17.77 -16.89
N PRO A 567 4.15 18.02 -18.16
CA PRO A 567 3.44 18.96 -19.01
C PRO A 567 1.93 18.64 -19.00
N PRO A 568 1.04 19.64 -18.88
CA PRO A 568 -0.41 19.39 -18.76
C PRO A 568 -1.01 18.54 -19.89
N HIS A 569 -0.45 18.60 -21.10
CA HIS A 569 -0.87 17.79 -22.25
C HIS A 569 -0.42 16.31 -22.20
N LEU A 570 0.48 15.94 -21.28
CA LEU A 570 0.92 14.56 -21.01
C LEU A 570 0.27 13.96 -19.74
N ASN A 571 -0.67 14.67 -19.11
CA ASN A 571 -1.46 14.12 -18.01
C ASN A 571 -2.63 13.29 -18.57
N THR A 572 -2.59 11.99 -18.30
CA THR A 572 -3.61 11.02 -18.67
C THR A 572 -4.19 10.34 -17.43
N VAL A 573 -5.43 9.86 -17.52
CA VAL A 573 -6.12 9.13 -16.46
C VAL A 573 -6.73 7.86 -17.05
N ASP A 574 -6.45 6.71 -16.43
CA ASP A 574 -7.07 5.44 -16.79
C ASP A 574 -8.42 5.32 -16.08
N PHE A 575 -9.52 5.32 -16.82
CA PHE A 575 -10.87 5.13 -16.31
C PHE A 575 -11.45 3.80 -16.78
N ARG A 576 -12.40 3.22 -16.05
CA ARG A 576 -13.31 2.21 -16.64
C ARG A 576 -14.40 2.96 -17.38
N CYS A 577 -14.54 2.74 -18.69
CA CYS A 577 -15.62 3.33 -19.48
C CYS A 577 -16.91 2.53 -19.34
N LYS A 578 -18.06 3.20 -19.39
CA LYS A 578 -19.37 2.59 -19.60
C LYS A 578 -20.16 3.38 -20.65
N ILE A 579 -20.58 2.71 -21.71
CA ILE A 579 -21.31 3.32 -22.84
C ILE A 579 -22.80 3.04 -22.68
N VAL A 580 -23.58 4.08 -22.40
CA VAL A 580 -25.04 3.99 -22.20
C VAL A 580 -25.74 4.78 -23.28
N TYR A 581 -26.90 4.31 -23.77
CA TYR A 581 -27.78 5.14 -24.58
C TYR A 581 -28.76 5.87 -23.66
N GLU A 582 -28.70 7.20 -23.64
CA GLU A 582 -29.58 8.05 -22.82
C GLU A 582 -30.57 8.80 -23.73
N ALA A 583 -31.84 8.74 -23.35
CA ALA A 583 -32.93 9.45 -23.99
C ALA A 583 -33.81 10.08 -22.90
N LYS A 584 -33.49 11.30 -22.48
CA LYS A 584 -34.27 12.05 -21.48
C LYS A 584 -35.20 13.06 -22.15
N VAL A 585 -36.33 13.34 -21.51
CA VAL A 585 -37.27 14.37 -21.97
C VAL A 585 -36.58 15.74 -21.95
N GLY A 586 -36.40 16.35 -23.13
CA GLY A 586 -35.73 17.64 -23.30
C GLY A 586 -34.24 17.57 -23.70
N GLU A 587 -33.62 16.40 -23.69
CA GLU A 587 -32.26 16.19 -24.22
C GLU A 587 -32.31 15.53 -25.61
N ILE A 588 -31.27 15.71 -26.44
CA ILE A 588 -31.14 14.98 -27.70
C ILE A 588 -30.72 13.53 -27.39
N PRO A 589 -31.49 12.49 -27.79
CA PRO A 589 -31.15 11.10 -27.50
C PRO A 589 -29.83 10.67 -28.13
N GLY A 590 -28.93 10.06 -27.34
CA GLY A 590 -27.58 9.77 -27.79
C GLY A 590 -26.82 8.78 -26.91
N TYR A 591 -25.61 8.42 -27.34
CA TYR A 591 -24.70 7.62 -26.53
C TYR A 591 -23.90 8.53 -25.59
N VAL A 592 -23.77 8.11 -24.34
CA VAL A 592 -23.02 8.78 -23.28
C VAL A 592 -21.96 7.82 -22.74
N GLY A 593 -20.70 8.25 -22.76
CA GLY A 593 -19.58 7.50 -22.21
C GLY A 593 -19.24 7.98 -20.82
N HIS A 594 -19.69 7.26 -19.81
CA HIS A 594 -19.38 7.52 -18.41
C HIS A 594 -18.01 6.96 -18.05
N LEU A 595 -17.23 7.72 -17.29
CA LEU A 595 -15.85 7.39 -16.91
C LEU A 595 -15.75 7.21 -15.40
N TYR A 596 -15.38 6.01 -14.96
CA TYR A 596 -15.31 5.64 -13.53
C TYR A 596 -13.84 5.50 -13.08
N LEU A 597 -13.53 6.06 -11.91
CA LEU A 597 -12.30 5.78 -11.18
C LEU A 597 -12.51 4.55 -10.28
N GLY A 598 -11.43 3.83 -9.96
CA GLY A 598 -11.47 2.70 -9.04
C GLY A 598 -11.92 3.16 -7.65
N GLY A 599 -12.80 2.38 -7.01
CA GLY A 599 -13.46 2.76 -5.75
C GLY A 599 -14.83 3.43 -5.93
N LEU A 600 -14.99 4.28 -6.95
CA LEU A 600 -16.22 5.03 -7.15
C LEU A 600 -17.28 4.21 -7.92
N ASN A 601 -18.45 4.06 -7.32
CA ASN A 601 -19.66 3.57 -8.00
C ASN A 601 -20.34 4.67 -8.86
N THR A 602 -19.90 5.92 -8.74
CA THR A 602 -20.35 7.09 -9.51
C THR A 602 -19.35 7.44 -10.62
N PRO A 603 -19.81 8.00 -11.75
CA PRO A 603 -18.91 8.45 -12.81
C PRO A 603 -18.18 9.73 -12.37
N ALA A 604 -16.84 9.70 -12.45
CA ALA A 604 -15.98 10.84 -12.16
C ALA A 604 -15.90 11.83 -13.33
N ALA A 605 -16.21 11.39 -14.55
CA ALA A 605 -16.21 12.21 -15.76
C ALA A 605 -17.14 11.62 -16.85
N LYS A 606 -17.32 12.36 -17.95
CA LYS A 606 -17.95 11.90 -19.19
C LYS A 606 -17.06 12.21 -20.39
N LEU A 607 -17.10 11.35 -21.40
CA LEU A 607 -16.48 11.59 -22.72
C LEU A 607 -17.20 12.72 -23.47
N ALA A 608 -16.41 13.52 -24.20
CA ALA A 608 -16.87 14.66 -24.97
C ALA A 608 -17.91 14.30 -26.05
N HIS A 609 -17.60 13.28 -26.84
CA HIS A 609 -18.41 12.80 -27.95
C HIS A 609 -18.36 11.27 -27.98
N VAL A 610 -19.52 10.62 -28.16
CA VAL A 610 -19.65 9.16 -28.22
C VAL A 610 -20.71 8.81 -29.27
N GLY A 611 -20.35 7.95 -30.22
CA GLY A 611 -21.24 7.42 -31.25
C GLY A 611 -21.45 5.90 -31.15
N PRO A 612 -22.23 5.31 -32.07
CA PRO A 612 -22.54 3.87 -32.05
C PRO A 612 -21.31 2.96 -32.13
N LYS A 613 -20.25 3.42 -32.83
CA LYS A 613 -18.97 2.73 -32.99
C LYS A 613 -18.18 2.61 -31.67
N ASP A 614 -18.40 3.54 -30.74
CA ASP A 614 -17.61 3.67 -29.52
C ASP A 614 -18.08 2.69 -28.42
N LYS A 615 -19.16 1.92 -28.66
CA LYS A 615 -19.57 0.75 -27.85
C LYS A 615 -18.44 -0.25 -27.60
N VAL A 616 -17.43 -0.32 -28.47
CA VAL A 616 -16.24 -1.16 -28.30
C VAL A 616 -15.43 -0.82 -27.04
N LEU A 617 -15.69 0.34 -26.41
CA LEU A 617 -15.07 0.79 -25.16
C LEU A 617 -15.81 0.34 -23.89
N ASP A 618 -17.04 -0.18 -24.01
CA ASP A 618 -17.89 -0.49 -22.86
C ASP A 618 -17.27 -1.53 -21.93
N GLY A 619 -17.30 -1.26 -20.62
CA GLY A 619 -16.68 -2.07 -19.57
C GLY A 619 -15.15 -2.05 -19.51
N LYS A 620 -14.45 -1.50 -20.52
CA LYS A 620 -12.98 -1.55 -20.62
C LYS A 620 -12.28 -0.44 -19.85
N ILE A 621 -11.02 -0.69 -19.49
CA ILE A 621 -10.12 0.36 -19.02
C ILE A 621 -9.62 1.16 -20.25
N VAL A 622 -9.75 2.48 -20.18
CA VAL A 622 -9.38 3.42 -21.24
C VAL A 622 -8.48 4.51 -20.66
N GLU A 623 -7.39 4.82 -21.35
CA GLU A 623 -6.52 5.94 -21.03
C GLU A 623 -7.08 7.19 -21.70
N CYS A 624 -7.48 8.19 -20.92
CA CYS A 624 -8.09 9.42 -21.38
C CYS A 624 -7.23 10.65 -21.07
N SER A 625 -7.32 11.67 -21.93
CA SER A 625 -6.88 13.04 -21.62
C SER A 625 -8.04 14.02 -21.73
N LEU A 626 -7.92 15.17 -21.06
CA LEU A 626 -8.86 16.28 -21.20
C LEU A 626 -8.36 17.22 -22.31
N ILE A 627 -9.18 17.43 -23.34
CA ILE A 627 -8.91 18.43 -24.37
C ILE A 627 -9.63 19.73 -23.96
N PRO A 628 -8.92 20.88 -23.86
CA PRO A 628 -9.53 22.17 -23.56
C PRO A 628 -10.73 22.47 -24.46
N ASN A 629 -11.81 22.99 -23.88
CA ASN A 629 -13.09 23.31 -24.53
C ASN A 629 -13.86 22.13 -25.18
N LEU A 630 -13.26 20.94 -25.31
CA LEU A 630 -13.91 19.75 -25.88
C LEU A 630 -14.39 18.78 -24.78
N GLY A 631 -13.58 18.56 -23.74
CA GLY A 631 -13.82 17.56 -22.70
C GLY A 631 -12.93 16.33 -22.83
N TRP A 632 -13.31 15.23 -22.18
CA TRP A 632 -12.47 14.02 -22.13
C TRP A 632 -12.51 13.23 -23.44
N LYS A 633 -11.35 12.77 -23.89
CA LYS A 633 -11.17 11.91 -25.07
C LYS A 633 -10.34 10.69 -24.71
N VAL A 634 -10.74 9.51 -25.20
CA VAL A 634 -9.91 8.29 -25.14
C VAL A 634 -8.70 8.43 -26.08
N LEU A 635 -7.52 8.10 -25.56
CA LEU A 635 -6.29 7.92 -26.33
C LEU A 635 -6.15 6.46 -26.78
N ARG A 636 -6.27 5.50 -25.85
CA ARG A 636 -6.22 4.06 -26.13
C ARG A 636 -6.97 3.22 -25.09
N ILE A 637 -7.19 1.95 -25.41
CA ILE A 637 -7.67 0.93 -24.47
C ILE A 637 -6.45 0.36 -23.72
N ARG A 638 -6.57 0.15 -22.41
CA ARG A 638 -5.52 -0.38 -21.53
C ARG A 638 -5.71 -1.87 -21.27
N THR A 639 -5.30 -2.71 -22.22
CA THR A 639 -5.32 -4.17 -22.09
C THR A 639 -4.26 -4.71 -21.12
N ASP A 640 -3.30 -3.86 -20.72
CA ASP A 640 -2.31 -4.10 -19.67
C ASP A 640 -2.87 -3.96 -18.24
N LYS A 641 -4.08 -3.39 -18.08
CA LYS A 641 -4.66 -3.07 -16.77
C LYS A 641 -5.96 -3.82 -16.52
N THR A 642 -6.01 -4.50 -15.37
CA THR A 642 -7.23 -5.10 -14.82
C THR A 642 -8.15 -4.06 -14.17
N GLU A 643 -7.58 -2.98 -13.62
CA GLU A 643 -8.29 -1.95 -12.86
C GLU A 643 -7.95 -0.53 -13.35
N PRO A 644 -8.88 0.44 -13.23
CA PRO A 644 -8.62 1.85 -13.54
C PRO A 644 -7.79 2.52 -12.45
N ASN A 645 -7.43 3.79 -12.63
CA ASN A 645 -6.81 4.58 -11.57
C ASN A 645 -7.75 4.69 -10.36
N TYR A 646 -7.24 4.35 -9.18
CA TYR A 646 -7.98 4.46 -7.93
C TYR A 646 -8.30 5.92 -7.58
N HIS A 647 -9.45 6.18 -6.95
CA HIS A 647 -10.05 7.52 -6.86
C HIS A 647 -9.07 8.58 -6.33
N LYS A 648 -8.27 8.27 -5.31
CA LYS A 648 -7.36 9.25 -4.66
C LYS A 648 -6.25 9.68 -5.61
N SER A 649 -5.71 8.75 -6.41
CA SER A 649 -4.73 9.05 -7.45
C SER A 649 -5.38 9.69 -8.67
N GLY A 650 -6.54 9.19 -9.10
CA GLY A 650 -7.29 9.72 -10.24
C GLY A 650 -7.73 11.18 -10.03
N LYS A 651 -8.36 11.50 -8.88
CA LYS A 651 -8.75 12.86 -8.53
C LYS A 651 -7.55 13.81 -8.46
N ALA A 652 -6.40 13.37 -7.95
CA ALA A 652 -5.18 14.19 -7.95
C ALA A 652 -4.64 14.48 -9.36
N VAL A 653 -4.72 13.53 -10.30
CA VAL A 653 -4.34 13.78 -11.70
C VAL A 653 -5.38 14.66 -12.41
N ILE A 654 -6.68 14.43 -12.18
CA ILE A 654 -7.77 15.31 -12.66
C ILE A 654 -7.57 16.74 -12.14
N GLU A 655 -7.18 16.93 -10.89
CA GLU A 655 -6.88 18.26 -10.33
C GLU A 655 -5.67 18.90 -11.03
N SER A 656 -4.60 18.15 -11.31
CA SER A 656 -3.45 18.63 -12.09
C SER A 656 -3.74 18.89 -13.58
N ILE A 657 -4.88 18.41 -14.08
CA ILE A 657 -5.43 18.67 -15.42
C ILE A 657 -6.33 19.91 -15.41
N MET A 658 -7.18 20.06 -14.39
CA MET A 658 -8.14 21.16 -14.25
C MET A 658 -7.48 22.47 -13.79
N PHE A 659 -6.46 22.39 -12.93
CA PHE A 659 -5.70 23.53 -12.41
C PHE A 659 -4.21 23.40 -12.74
N PRO A 660 -3.86 23.33 -14.04
CA PRO A 660 -2.54 22.89 -14.48
C PRO A 660 -1.42 23.83 -14.01
N VAL A 661 -0.42 23.25 -13.35
CA VAL A 661 0.88 23.91 -13.19
C VAL A 661 1.62 23.83 -14.51
N THR A 662 1.90 24.96 -15.12
CA THR A 662 2.67 25.05 -16.37
C THR A 662 4.18 25.10 -16.10
N ALA A 663 4.98 24.87 -17.15
CA ALA A 663 6.43 25.12 -17.11
C ALA A 663 6.75 26.55 -16.64
N GLN A 664 5.98 27.55 -17.09
CA GLN A 664 6.17 28.95 -16.69
C GLN A 664 5.93 29.17 -15.19
N ASN A 665 4.94 28.50 -14.59
CA ASN A 665 4.71 28.59 -13.14
C ASN A 665 5.91 28.06 -12.35
N ILE A 666 6.48 26.93 -12.78
CA ILE A 666 7.69 26.36 -12.18
C ILE A 666 8.87 27.32 -12.30
N LEU A 667 9.14 27.86 -13.50
CA LEU A 667 10.24 28.79 -13.74
C LEU A 667 10.09 30.07 -12.89
N MET A 668 8.87 30.57 -12.70
CA MET A 668 8.60 31.69 -11.78
C MET A 668 8.95 31.35 -10.32
N CYS A 669 8.59 30.16 -9.82
CA CYS A 669 8.96 29.74 -8.47
C CYS A 669 10.48 29.55 -8.29
N VAL A 670 11.17 29.00 -9.30
CA VAL A 670 12.63 28.87 -9.32
C VAL A 670 13.32 30.25 -9.29
N TYR A 671 12.83 31.19 -10.09
CA TYR A 671 13.31 32.59 -10.12
C TYR A 671 13.06 33.31 -8.78
N GLN A 672 11.88 33.10 -8.17
CA GLN A 672 11.56 33.61 -6.83
C GLN A 672 12.50 33.04 -5.75
N ARG A 673 12.85 31.75 -5.79
CA ARG A 673 13.88 31.19 -4.88
C ARG A 673 15.24 31.85 -5.11
N GLY A 674 15.62 32.08 -6.37
CA GLY A 674 16.84 32.82 -6.71
C GLY A 674 16.92 34.19 -6.04
N GLN A 675 15.84 34.99 -6.12
CA GLN A 675 15.76 36.28 -5.43
C GLN A 675 15.80 36.15 -3.91
N LYS A 676 15.09 35.17 -3.33
CA LYS A 676 15.04 34.92 -1.88
C LYS A 676 16.44 34.62 -1.33
N LEU A 677 17.20 33.78 -2.03
CA LEU A 677 18.57 33.40 -1.67
C LEU A 677 19.60 34.52 -1.91
N ALA A 678 19.37 35.42 -2.87
CA ALA A 678 20.20 36.62 -3.03
C ALA A 678 20.04 37.56 -1.84
N LYS A 679 18.79 37.93 -1.51
CA LYS A 679 18.46 38.82 -0.38
C LYS A 679 18.96 38.28 0.96
N SER A 680 18.87 36.97 1.20
CA SER A 680 19.39 36.39 2.45
C SER A 680 20.92 36.47 2.57
N ARG A 681 21.66 36.46 1.44
CA ARG A 681 23.12 36.65 1.43
C ARG A 681 23.53 38.10 1.65
N GLU A 682 22.77 39.04 1.09
CA GLU A 682 22.95 40.48 1.32
C GLU A 682 22.74 40.83 2.81
N VAL A 683 21.69 40.27 3.44
CA VAL A 683 21.38 40.47 4.87
C VAL A 683 22.37 39.76 5.80
N ALA A 684 22.91 38.60 5.43
CA ALA A 684 23.90 37.88 6.24
C ALA A 684 25.27 38.57 6.31
N GLY A 685 25.58 39.43 5.32
CA GLY A 685 26.86 40.13 5.21
C GLY A 685 28.05 39.21 4.85
N PRO A 686 29.23 39.80 4.56
CA PRO A 686 30.45 39.04 4.37
C PRO A 686 30.98 38.56 5.72
N SER A 687 30.75 37.28 6.05
CA SER A 687 31.43 36.63 7.18
C SER A 687 32.95 36.82 7.03
N MET A 688 33.60 37.42 8.02
CA MET A 688 35.05 37.59 8.03
C MET A 688 35.74 36.22 8.02
N LYS A 689 36.85 36.14 7.27
CA LYS A 689 37.69 34.95 7.14
C LYS A 689 38.70 34.84 8.28
#